data_AF-A0A8I6RD96-F1
#
_entry.id   AF-A0A8I6RD96-F1
#
_cell.length_a   1.000
_cell.length_b   1.000
_cell.length_c   1.000
_cell.angle_alpha   90.00
_cell.angle_beta   90.00
_cell.angle_gamma   90.00
#
_symmetry.space_group_name_H-M   'P 1'
#
loop_
_entity.id
_entity.type
_entity.pdbx_description
1 polymer ?
#
loop_
_entity_poly.entity_id
_entity_poly.type
_entity_poly.pdbx_seq_one_letter_code
_entity_poly.pdbx_strand_id
1 'polypeptide(L)'
;MGAVWSREVHEESDGPLENPAPDDYEERKKTRIEEMERFKEELRKKREARHDAIQSLNTRIAQLTEENERVKKENETLKHKLDCEESVEIDSEKKEELEELERQIKALKDVAIIGGDMLKIREQQVNELKAKLAAIEETGLQYEKEVENMRRLRDLYEERSRAVAISHQMEIERERARVVASDSRKEIAEQQIAIVEERNKELEERVSTLDTALDAAKAEISDLKLQLAGKSEDLYNVSAQMDIVNQLFGQVLSPGDSVGRVTRVLEEHHDLVNHLTASGKINDLASTLLNLAENKDLPNAEQAEDDVASHLSKVWKLLVELLGHHVKHAPEDVPPDSCYKSVETPSGPKLVISVSQTFLRLKDLILEKNSLVKEVGRLKDLNTTLEHRLVEQESRLAVVAAELHTTWGVVNKLKSQHKQLHTHEKVLRYELAQKRNMLKDLKRELEECKENWALARAKNTKTEEDWKVLRTEFASRKQQISSAESGYEESPSDSQDEEDNWKEKEKSPIVEEEDPCKVLAWDDGCEEPKQPEHVKEEEKEDKVEKEPAKPRTAEEILDARQARLQRLEEQCKGLFSKMSQTSQRSDIISSRLVELHEQYGDDRKPKAEKGDEMDDAAAGRTLKVDTTEDAAAAQTSKADEMEDAITGRIAKTDAIDDAITGRILTEAIDDTTAGRTTADETST
;
A
#
# COMPACT_ATOMS: atom_id res chain seq x y z
N MET A 1 -21.53 133.54 28.32
CA MET A 1 -20.36 134.42 28.47
C MET A 1 -20.71 135.73 27.79
N GLY A 2 -20.83 136.92 28.36
CA GLY A 2 -20.30 137.47 29.61
C GLY A 2 -19.65 138.83 29.30
N ALA A 3 -20.02 139.88 30.04
CA ALA A 3 -19.29 141.14 30.27
C ALA A 3 -19.38 142.27 29.19
N VAL A 4 -19.33 143.60 29.45
CA VAL A 4 -19.41 144.52 30.62
C VAL A 4 -19.22 145.97 30.08
N TRP A 5 -20.06 146.92 30.55
CA TRP A 5 -19.84 148.34 30.92
C TRP A 5 -19.15 149.36 29.98
N SER A 6 -19.73 150.57 29.81
CA SER A 6 -19.35 151.79 30.60
C SER A 6 -19.98 153.10 30.08
N ARG A 7 -19.95 154.09 30.98
CA ARG A 7 -20.71 155.34 31.15
C ARG A 7 -19.87 156.57 30.77
N GLU A 8 -20.48 157.65 30.27
CA GLU A 8 -20.09 159.03 30.62
C GLU A 8 -21.17 160.07 30.29
N VAL A 9 -21.31 161.04 31.20
CA VAL A 9 -22.26 162.15 31.27
C VAL A 9 -21.43 163.43 31.30
N HIS A 10 -21.84 164.51 30.62
CA HIS A 10 -21.58 165.87 31.10
C HIS A 10 -22.52 166.90 30.47
N GLU A 11 -23.13 167.70 31.35
CA GLU A 11 -23.96 168.89 31.14
C GLU A 11 -23.09 170.16 30.95
N GLU A 12 -23.69 171.22 30.39
CA GLU A 12 -23.56 172.68 30.70
C GLU A 12 -23.96 173.51 29.46
N SER A 13 -24.37 174.79 29.50
CA SER A 13 -25.21 175.64 30.36
C SER A 13 -25.25 177.03 29.66
N ASP A 14 -26.38 177.73 29.78
CA ASP A 14 -26.59 179.20 29.75
C ASP A 14 -26.38 180.09 28.49
N GLY A 15 -27.41 180.95 28.26
CA GLY A 15 -27.41 182.16 27.39
C GLY A 15 -26.81 183.41 28.07
N PRO A 16 -26.87 184.65 27.52
CA PRO A 16 -28.08 185.50 27.60
C PRO A 16 -28.28 186.69 26.58
N LEU A 17 -29.51 187.24 26.59
CA LEU A 17 -30.04 188.63 26.40
C LEU A 17 -29.23 189.74 25.66
N GLU A 18 -29.87 190.47 24.72
CA GLU A 18 -30.31 191.90 24.84
C GLU A 18 -30.91 192.50 23.52
N ASN A 19 -31.87 193.42 23.68
CA ASN A 19 -32.51 194.29 22.65
C ASN A 19 -31.59 195.49 22.29
N PRO A 20 -31.65 196.12 21.09
CA PRO A 20 -32.69 197.12 20.77
C PRO A 20 -33.14 197.16 19.29
N ALA A 21 -34.26 197.84 19.05
CA ALA A 21 -34.89 198.13 17.75
C ALA A 21 -34.11 199.18 16.91
N PRO A 22 -34.59 199.62 15.72
CA PRO A 22 -35.53 199.05 14.75
C PRO A 22 -34.93 198.98 13.30
N ASP A 23 -35.68 198.32 12.41
CA ASP A 23 -35.57 198.22 10.94
C ASP A 23 -34.85 196.98 10.35
N ASP A 24 -35.60 196.33 9.46
CA ASP A 24 -35.32 195.16 8.59
C ASP A 24 -35.39 193.72 9.15
N TYR A 25 -36.63 193.21 9.24
CA TYR A 25 -37.06 191.89 9.73
C TYR A 25 -36.71 190.67 8.83
N GLU A 26 -36.11 190.87 7.65
CA GLU A 26 -35.99 189.82 6.61
C GLU A 26 -34.72 188.93 6.75
N GLU A 27 -33.60 189.47 7.23
CA GLU A 27 -32.30 188.78 7.07
C GLU A 27 -32.08 187.61 8.05
N ARG A 28 -32.63 187.68 9.27
CA ARG A 28 -32.52 186.61 10.30
C ARG A 28 -33.37 185.37 10.02
N LYS A 29 -34.42 185.49 9.21
CA LYS A 29 -35.24 184.33 8.82
C LYS A 29 -34.48 183.42 7.85
N LYS A 30 -33.61 184.02 7.02
CA LYS A 30 -32.87 183.33 5.98
C LYS A 30 -31.78 182.39 6.53
N THR A 31 -31.00 182.84 7.51
CA THR A 31 -29.92 182.03 8.10
C THR A 31 -30.44 180.78 8.83
N ARG A 32 -31.56 180.89 9.55
CA ARG A 32 -32.18 179.74 10.24
C ARG A 32 -32.76 178.70 9.28
N ILE A 33 -33.22 179.12 8.10
CA ILE A 33 -33.70 178.20 7.05
C ILE A 33 -32.52 177.44 6.46
N GLU A 34 -31.41 178.14 6.15
CA GLU A 34 -30.21 177.53 5.57
C GLU A 34 -29.56 176.48 6.49
N GLU A 35 -29.53 176.71 7.81
CA GLU A 35 -29.04 175.71 8.79
C GLU A 35 -29.95 174.48 8.88
N MET A 36 -31.27 174.68 8.85
CA MET A 36 -32.23 173.58 8.89
C MET A 36 -32.17 172.73 7.61
N GLU A 37 -31.86 173.35 6.47
CA GLU A 37 -31.61 172.65 5.21
C GLU A 37 -30.31 171.83 5.25
N ARG A 38 -29.22 172.38 5.81
CA ARG A 38 -27.97 171.61 5.99
C ARG A 38 -28.15 170.38 6.87
N PHE A 39 -28.87 170.50 7.99
CA PHE A 39 -29.13 169.37 8.88
C PHE A 39 -29.99 168.28 8.22
N LYS A 40 -30.98 168.67 7.40
CA LYS A 40 -31.78 167.73 6.60
C LYS A 40 -30.93 167.01 5.56
N GLU A 41 -30.02 167.71 4.90
CA GLU A 41 -29.08 167.13 3.94
C GLU A 41 -28.13 166.14 4.62
N GLU A 42 -27.63 166.46 5.82
CA GLU A 42 -26.75 165.60 6.59
C GLU A 42 -27.46 164.33 7.10
N LEU A 43 -28.73 164.45 7.53
CA LEU A 43 -29.58 163.30 7.83
C LEU A 43 -29.84 162.43 6.60
N ARG A 44 -30.00 163.03 5.41
CA ARG A 44 -30.14 162.28 4.16
C ARG A 44 -28.88 161.46 3.87
N LYS A 45 -27.70 162.09 3.94
CA LYS A 45 -26.41 161.42 3.77
C LYS A 45 -26.19 160.30 4.79
N LYS A 46 -26.54 160.50 6.06
CA LYS A 46 -26.44 159.44 7.09
C LYS A 46 -27.40 158.27 6.82
N ARG A 47 -28.62 158.53 6.35
CA ARG A 47 -29.56 157.46 5.96
C ARG A 47 -29.07 156.69 4.74
N GLU A 48 -28.52 157.39 3.77
CA GLU A 48 -27.96 156.82 2.53
C GLU A 48 -26.74 155.94 2.86
N ALA A 49 -25.77 156.45 3.62
CA ALA A 49 -24.62 155.65 4.08
C ALA A 49 -25.03 154.41 4.90
N ARG A 50 -26.08 154.52 5.74
CA ARG A 50 -26.63 153.37 6.46
C ARG A 50 -27.31 152.38 5.51
N HIS A 51 -28.01 152.87 4.49
CA HIS A 51 -28.67 152.02 3.50
C HIS A 51 -27.64 151.25 2.68
N ASP A 52 -26.57 151.90 2.23
CA ASP A 52 -25.48 151.28 1.48
C ASP A 52 -24.71 150.24 2.31
N ALA A 53 -24.44 150.53 3.59
CA ALA A 53 -23.82 149.57 4.50
C ALA A 53 -24.71 148.32 4.71
N ILE A 54 -26.02 148.51 4.85
CA ILE A 54 -26.98 147.40 4.97
C ILE A 54 -27.06 146.60 3.67
N GLN A 55 -27.09 147.26 2.51
CA GLN A 55 -27.06 146.58 1.22
C GLN A 55 -25.78 145.76 1.04
N SER A 56 -24.62 146.32 1.37
CA SER A 56 -23.33 145.60 1.33
C SER A 56 -23.34 144.37 2.24
N LEU A 57 -23.81 144.49 3.48
CA LEU A 57 -23.95 143.35 4.39
C LEU A 57 -24.92 142.30 3.86
N ASN A 58 -26.06 142.71 3.30
CA ASN A 58 -27.03 141.79 2.70
C ASN A 58 -26.45 141.05 1.51
N THR A 59 -25.66 141.72 0.64
CA THR A 59 -24.96 141.04 -0.46
C THR A 59 -23.94 140.03 0.04
N ARG A 60 -23.22 140.35 1.12
CA ARG A 60 -22.24 139.43 1.71
C ARG A 60 -22.90 138.23 2.38
N ILE A 61 -24.02 138.43 3.06
CA ILE A 61 -24.81 137.34 3.63
C ILE A 61 -25.31 136.41 2.51
N ALA A 62 -25.83 136.96 1.41
CA ALA A 62 -26.29 136.17 0.26
C ALA A 62 -25.16 135.30 -0.34
N GLN A 63 -23.96 135.85 -0.50
CA GLN A 63 -22.79 135.09 -0.97
C GLN A 63 -22.40 133.95 -0.01
N LEU A 64 -22.39 134.21 1.30
CA LEU A 64 -22.06 133.18 2.29
C LEU A 64 -23.13 132.09 2.36
N THR A 65 -24.40 132.42 2.15
CA THR A 65 -25.45 131.40 2.07
C THR A 65 -25.30 130.53 0.83
N GLU A 66 -24.96 131.12 -0.32
CA GLU A 66 -24.73 130.37 -1.56
C GLU A 66 -23.50 129.46 -1.47
N GLU A 67 -22.41 129.95 -0.87
CA GLU A 67 -21.19 129.16 -0.67
C GLU A 67 -21.42 127.99 0.31
N ASN A 68 -22.20 128.20 1.37
CA ASN A 68 -22.60 127.12 2.28
C ASN A 68 -23.48 126.07 1.58
N GLU A 69 -24.41 126.48 0.72
CA GLU A 69 -25.20 125.53 -0.06
C GLU A 69 -24.35 124.73 -1.03
N ARG A 70 -23.33 125.35 -1.65
CA ARG A 70 -22.39 124.64 -2.53
C ARG A 70 -21.58 123.60 -1.77
N VAL A 71 -20.98 123.97 -0.64
CA VAL A 71 -20.19 123.05 0.19
C VAL A 71 -21.05 121.91 0.74
N LYS A 72 -22.31 122.19 1.07
CA LYS A 72 -23.24 121.15 1.51
C LYS A 72 -23.52 120.13 0.41
N LYS A 73 -23.80 120.58 -0.82
CA LYS A 73 -23.99 119.71 -1.98
C LYS A 73 -22.73 118.88 -2.27
N GLU A 74 -21.54 119.49 -2.21
CA GLU A 74 -20.27 118.78 -2.39
C GLU A 74 -20.07 117.67 -1.33
N ASN A 75 -20.34 117.97 -0.06
CA ASN A 75 -20.27 116.95 1.00
C ASN A 75 -21.27 115.82 0.82
N GLU A 76 -22.50 116.11 0.40
CA GLU A 76 -23.50 115.08 0.10
C GLU A 76 -23.04 114.18 -1.06
N THR A 77 -22.43 114.75 -2.10
CA THR A 77 -21.89 113.95 -3.22
C THR A 77 -20.67 113.12 -2.83
N LEU A 78 -19.77 113.64 -1.99
CA LEU A 78 -18.61 112.90 -1.52
C LEU A 78 -19.02 111.77 -0.58
N LYS A 79 -19.99 111.99 0.30
CA LYS A 79 -20.53 110.97 1.19
C LYS A 79 -21.17 109.81 0.41
N HIS A 80 -21.98 110.11 -0.62
CA HIS A 80 -22.58 109.07 -1.46
C HIS A 80 -21.53 108.28 -2.26
N LYS A 81 -20.44 108.91 -2.69
CA LYS A 81 -19.34 108.21 -3.37
C LYS A 81 -18.61 107.26 -2.44
N LEU A 82 -18.25 107.72 -1.24
CA LEU A 82 -17.63 106.89 -0.20
C LEU A 82 -18.51 105.70 0.18
N ASP A 83 -19.81 105.95 0.44
CA ASP A 83 -20.75 104.89 0.80
C ASP A 83 -20.96 103.87 -0.36
N CYS A 84 -20.80 104.27 -1.62
CA CYS A 84 -20.90 103.37 -2.78
C CYS A 84 -19.60 102.61 -3.06
N GLU A 85 -18.43 103.23 -2.91
CA GLU A 85 -17.13 102.59 -3.19
C GLU A 85 -16.77 101.58 -2.10
N GLU A 86 -16.92 101.94 -0.81
CA GLU A 86 -16.56 101.07 0.31
C GLU A 86 -17.52 99.87 0.46
N SER A 87 -18.80 100.03 0.11
CA SER A 87 -19.77 98.92 0.17
C SER A 87 -19.62 97.94 -0.99
N VAL A 88 -19.30 98.42 -2.20
CA VAL A 88 -19.21 97.56 -3.39
C VAL A 88 -17.95 96.69 -3.38
N GLU A 89 -16.80 97.22 -2.95
CA GLU A 89 -15.55 96.44 -2.90
C GLU A 89 -15.61 95.36 -1.81
N ILE A 90 -15.99 95.72 -0.57
CA ILE A 90 -16.06 94.75 0.55
C ILE A 90 -17.11 93.66 0.31
N ASP A 91 -18.26 94.00 -0.29
CA ASP A 91 -19.29 93.00 -0.60
C ASP A 91 -18.89 92.11 -1.78
N SER A 92 -18.02 92.57 -2.68
CA SER A 92 -17.52 91.75 -3.79
C SER A 92 -16.49 90.72 -3.29
N GLU A 93 -15.52 91.12 -2.49
CA GLU A 93 -14.49 90.23 -1.94
C GLU A 93 -15.10 89.14 -1.04
N LYS A 94 -16.02 89.51 -0.14
CA LYS A 94 -16.71 88.55 0.72
C LYS A 94 -17.58 87.57 -0.07
N LYS A 95 -18.17 87.99 -1.19
CA LYS A 95 -18.92 87.08 -2.07
C LYS A 95 -17.99 86.09 -2.75
N GLU A 96 -16.84 86.54 -3.25
CA GLU A 96 -15.84 85.66 -3.85
C GLU A 96 -15.31 84.62 -2.85
N GLU A 97 -14.99 85.04 -1.62
CA GLU A 97 -14.57 84.13 -0.53
C GLU A 97 -15.67 83.12 -0.14
N LEU A 98 -16.93 83.57 -0.04
CA LEU A 98 -18.06 82.69 0.25
C LEU A 98 -18.29 81.67 -0.87
N GLU A 99 -18.18 82.11 -2.13
CA GLU A 99 -18.28 81.20 -3.28
C GLU A 99 -17.14 80.19 -3.30
N GLU A 100 -15.91 80.59 -2.93
CA GLU A 100 -14.78 79.67 -2.86
C GLU A 100 -14.92 78.65 -1.71
N LEU A 101 -15.36 79.10 -0.52
CA LEU A 101 -15.70 78.20 0.58
C LEU A 101 -16.85 77.26 0.21
N GLU A 102 -17.86 77.72 -0.53
CA GLU A 102 -18.94 76.87 -1.01
C GLU A 102 -18.45 75.82 -2.01
N ARG A 103 -17.54 76.19 -2.92
CA ARG A 103 -16.86 75.24 -3.82
C ARG A 103 -16.03 74.21 -3.03
N GLN A 104 -15.30 74.63 -2.00
CA GLN A 104 -14.52 73.73 -1.14
C GLN A 104 -15.42 72.78 -0.35
N ILE A 105 -16.51 73.27 0.24
CA ILE A 105 -17.50 72.45 0.94
C ILE A 105 -18.12 71.43 -0.01
N LYS A 106 -18.42 71.83 -1.25
CA LYS A 106 -18.95 70.92 -2.27
C LYS A 106 -17.95 69.82 -2.62
N ALA A 107 -16.68 70.16 -2.83
CA ALA A 107 -15.63 69.19 -3.07
C ALA A 107 -15.45 68.22 -1.89
N LEU A 108 -15.50 68.69 -0.64
CA LEU A 108 -15.43 67.84 0.54
C LEU A 108 -16.64 66.90 0.66
N LYS A 109 -17.84 67.36 0.31
CA LYS A 109 -19.04 66.50 0.25
C LYS A 109 -18.88 65.41 -0.80
N ASP A 110 -18.35 65.74 -1.98
CA ASP A 110 -18.12 64.76 -3.04
C ASP A 110 -17.07 63.72 -2.60
N VAL A 111 -15.98 64.14 -1.94
CA VAL A 111 -14.99 63.23 -1.36
C VAL A 111 -15.61 62.33 -0.28
N ALA A 112 -16.50 62.85 0.56
CA ALA A 112 -17.21 62.06 1.56
C ALA A 112 -18.16 61.02 0.93
N ILE A 113 -18.85 61.39 -0.15
CA ILE A 113 -19.71 60.47 -0.92
C ILE A 113 -18.87 59.35 -1.55
N ILE A 114 -17.77 59.72 -2.24
CA ILE A 114 -16.85 58.76 -2.86
C ILE A 114 -16.23 57.85 -1.78
N GLY A 115 -15.85 58.40 -0.62
CA GLY A 115 -15.36 57.63 0.51
C GLY A 115 -16.40 56.63 1.02
N GLY A 116 -17.65 57.04 1.12
CA GLY A 116 -18.78 56.16 1.48
C GLY A 116 -19.02 55.05 0.47
N ASP A 117 -18.98 55.35 -0.83
CA ASP A 117 -19.17 54.36 -1.88
C ASP A 117 -17.98 53.39 -1.98
N MET A 118 -16.76 53.86 -1.76
CA MET A 118 -15.57 53.00 -1.67
C MET A 118 -15.65 52.04 -0.48
N LEU A 119 -16.17 52.50 0.67
CA LEU A 119 -16.42 51.63 1.82
C LEU A 119 -17.48 50.57 1.50
N LYS A 120 -18.58 50.93 0.83
CA LYS A 120 -19.61 49.97 0.39
C LYS A 120 -19.03 48.92 -0.56
N ILE A 121 -18.19 49.33 -1.52
CA ILE A 121 -17.52 48.39 -2.44
C ILE A 121 -16.62 47.43 -1.66
N ARG A 122 -15.82 47.93 -0.71
CA ARG A 122 -14.98 47.09 0.13
C ARG A 122 -15.80 46.13 0.99
N GLU A 123 -16.92 46.59 1.55
CA GLU A 123 -17.85 45.76 2.31
C GLU A 123 -18.45 44.64 1.45
N GLN A 124 -18.87 44.96 0.22
CA GLN A 124 -19.35 43.97 -0.75
C GLN A 124 -18.27 42.94 -1.08
N GLN A 125 -17.04 43.38 -1.37
CA GLN A 125 -15.91 42.48 -1.63
C GLN A 125 -15.62 41.56 -0.44
N VAL A 126 -15.65 42.07 0.80
CA VAL A 126 -15.48 41.26 2.01
C VAL A 126 -16.61 40.25 2.15
N ASN A 127 -17.86 40.63 1.87
CA ASN A 127 -19.00 39.72 1.93
C ASN A 127 -18.93 38.63 0.86
N GLU A 128 -18.48 38.96 -0.36
CA GLU A 128 -18.23 37.97 -1.40
C GLU A 128 -17.12 36.99 -1.01
N LEU A 129 -16.04 37.47 -0.39
CA LEU A 129 -14.96 36.61 0.10
C LEU A 129 -15.44 35.70 1.22
N LYS A 130 -16.27 36.19 2.14
CA LYS A 130 -16.90 35.36 3.18
C LYS A 130 -17.79 34.29 2.58
N ALA A 131 -18.60 34.63 1.56
CA ALA A 131 -19.44 33.65 0.87
C ALA A 131 -18.61 32.58 0.14
N LYS A 132 -17.52 32.98 -0.52
CA LYS A 132 -16.57 32.04 -1.15
C LYS A 132 -15.88 31.14 -0.12
N LEU A 133 -15.49 31.68 1.02
CA LEU A 133 -14.89 30.91 2.12
C LEU A 133 -15.87 29.86 2.66
N ALA A 134 -17.12 30.25 2.91
CA ALA A 134 -18.16 29.32 3.37
C ALA A 134 -18.42 28.19 2.36
N ALA A 135 -18.43 28.49 1.06
CA ALA A 135 -18.55 27.46 0.02
C ALA A 135 -17.35 26.50 0.01
N ILE A 136 -16.13 27.01 0.20
CA ILE A 136 -14.93 26.17 0.31
C ILE A 136 -15.01 25.27 1.55
N GLU A 137 -15.41 25.80 2.70
CA GLU A 137 -15.60 25.01 3.93
C GLU A 137 -16.63 23.89 3.75
N GLU A 138 -17.75 24.17 3.09
CA GLU A 138 -18.77 23.16 2.79
C GLU A 138 -18.23 22.05 1.88
N THR A 139 -17.51 22.40 0.80
CA THR A 139 -16.87 21.39 -0.06
C THR A 139 -15.78 20.60 0.69
N GLY A 140 -15.02 21.26 1.58
CA GLY A 140 -14.04 20.60 2.45
C GLY A 140 -14.66 19.53 3.35
N LEU A 141 -15.81 19.83 3.97
CA LEU A 141 -16.55 18.87 4.78
C LEU A 141 -17.09 17.69 3.95
N GLN A 142 -17.48 17.91 2.70
CA GLN A 142 -17.89 16.83 1.80
C GLN A 142 -16.71 15.93 1.45
N TYR A 143 -15.56 16.51 1.09
CA TYR A 143 -14.34 15.74 0.85
C TYR A 143 -13.89 14.96 2.09
N GLU A 144 -13.98 15.54 3.28
CA GLU A 144 -13.64 14.85 4.52
C GLU A 144 -14.53 13.61 4.74
N LYS A 145 -15.85 13.74 4.50
CA LYS A 145 -16.78 12.60 4.54
C LYS A 145 -16.44 11.53 3.50
N GLU A 146 -16.04 11.92 2.29
CA GLU A 146 -15.59 10.98 1.25
C GLU A 146 -14.29 10.27 1.65
N VAL A 147 -13.31 10.98 2.20
CA VAL A 147 -12.07 10.39 2.72
C VAL A 147 -12.36 9.39 3.83
N GLU A 148 -13.29 9.72 4.72
CA GLU A 148 -13.70 8.83 5.81
C GLU A 148 -14.43 7.58 5.28
N ASN A 149 -15.29 7.72 4.27
CA ASN A 149 -15.90 6.57 3.59
C ASN A 149 -14.83 5.70 2.91
N MET A 150 -13.83 6.30 2.27
CA MET A 150 -12.70 5.58 1.67
C MET A 150 -11.84 4.86 2.73
N ARG A 151 -11.67 5.42 3.93
CA ARG A 151 -11.02 4.74 5.06
C ARG A 151 -11.83 3.53 5.51
N ARG A 152 -13.13 3.69 5.80
CA ARG A 152 -14.01 2.57 6.19
C ARG A 152 -14.03 1.46 5.14
N LEU A 153 -14.06 1.82 3.86
CA LEU A 153 -14.04 0.85 2.78
C LEU A 153 -12.71 0.08 2.74
N ARG A 154 -11.56 0.76 2.94
CA ARG A 154 -10.26 0.08 3.08
C ARG A 154 -10.25 -0.88 4.27
N ASP A 155 -10.77 -0.46 5.43
CA ASP A 155 -10.84 -1.32 6.61
C ASP A 155 -11.68 -2.57 6.35
N LEU A 156 -12.84 -2.43 5.69
CA LEU A 156 -13.69 -3.57 5.29
C LEU A 156 -13.00 -4.51 4.30
N TYR A 157 -12.26 -3.98 3.31
CA TYR A 157 -11.49 -4.82 2.38
C TYR A 157 -10.33 -5.53 3.10
N GLU A 158 -9.69 -4.85 4.04
CA GLU A 158 -8.61 -5.44 4.84
C GLU A 158 -9.16 -6.55 5.74
N GLU A 159 -10.28 -6.31 6.45
CA GLU A 159 -10.98 -7.34 7.22
C GLU A 159 -11.39 -8.54 6.37
N ARG A 160 -11.96 -8.29 5.18
CA ARG A 160 -12.33 -9.36 4.24
C ARG A 160 -11.11 -10.16 3.80
N SER A 161 -9.99 -9.49 3.50
CA SER A 161 -8.75 -10.15 3.12
C SER A 161 -8.18 -11.01 4.26
N ARG A 162 -8.23 -10.51 5.51
CA ARG A 162 -7.81 -11.24 6.71
C ARG A 162 -8.71 -12.45 6.94
N ALA A 163 -10.03 -12.31 6.80
CA ALA A 163 -10.97 -13.42 6.94
C ALA A 163 -10.73 -14.53 5.90
N VAL A 164 -10.46 -14.16 4.64
CA VAL A 164 -10.10 -15.13 3.59
C VAL A 164 -8.78 -15.82 3.91
N ALA A 165 -7.76 -15.08 4.37
CA ALA A 165 -6.48 -15.66 4.76
C ALA A 165 -6.62 -16.64 5.93
N ILE A 166 -7.40 -16.30 6.96
CA ILE A 166 -7.69 -17.18 8.10
C ILE A 166 -8.45 -18.43 7.63
N SER A 167 -9.48 -18.28 6.79
CA SER A 167 -10.23 -19.42 6.26
C SER A 167 -9.35 -20.36 5.43
N HIS A 168 -8.48 -19.82 4.59
CA HIS A 168 -7.54 -20.60 3.80
C HIS A 168 -6.50 -21.31 4.69
N GLN A 169 -6.02 -20.62 5.74
CA GLN A 169 -5.10 -21.21 6.72
C GLN A 169 -5.77 -22.37 7.48
N MET A 170 -7.01 -22.21 7.92
CA MET A 170 -7.78 -23.28 8.56
C MET A 170 -7.99 -24.47 7.62
N GLU A 171 -8.21 -24.24 6.32
CA GLU A 171 -8.37 -25.32 5.36
C GLU A 171 -7.06 -26.08 5.13
N ILE A 172 -5.93 -25.37 5.04
CA ILE A 172 -4.60 -26.00 4.99
C ILE A 172 -4.35 -26.84 6.26
N GLU A 173 -4.73 -26.35 7.44
CA GLU A 173 -4.57 -27.08 8.69
C GLU A 173 -5.45 -28.33 8.74
N ARG A 174 -6.69 -28.26 8.25
CA ARG A 174 -7.55 -29.44 8.10
C ARG A 174 -6.95 -30.46 7.15
N GLU A 175 -6.43 -30.03 6.01
CA GLU A 175 -5.85 -30.95 5.03
C GLU A 175 -4.56 -31.58 5.57
N ARG A 176 -3.73 -30.80 6.28
CA ARG A 176 -2.58 -31.34 7.02
C ARG A 176 -3.00 -32.38 8.06
N ALA A 177 -4.06 -32.10 8.83
CA ALA A 177 -4.58 -33.06 9.81
C ALA A 177 -5.12 -34.34 9.13
N ARG A 178 -5.75 -34.23 7.96
CA ARG A 178 -6.18 -35.39 7.16
C ARG A 178 -5.00 -36.21 6.64
N VAL A 179 -3.94 -35.57 6.15
CA VAL A 179 -2.73 -36.27 5.69
C VAL A 179 -2.10 -37.03 6.86
N VAL A 180 -1.93 -36.40 8.02
CA VAL A 180 -1.40 -37.08 9.23
C VAL A 180 -2.29 -38.26 9.67
N ALA A 181 -3.61 -38.11 9.59
CA ALA A 181 -4.55 -39.21 9.89
C ALA A 181 -4.47 -40.34 8.84
N SER A 182 -4.22 -40.01 7.57
CA SER A 182 -4.00 -40.99 6.51
C SER A 182 -2.67 -41.73 6.68
N ASP A 183 -1.61 -41.01 7.04
CA ASP A 183 -0.28 -41.58 7.21
C ASP A 183 -0.23 -42.50 8.42
N SER A 184 -0.84 -42.11 9.55
CA SER A 184 -0.98 -43.02 10.70
C SER A 184 -1.82 -44.27 10.39
N ARG A 185 -2.84 -44.17 9.52
CA ARG A 185 -3.57 -45.36 9.03
C ARG A 185 -2.71 -46.26 8.15
N LYS A 186 -1.87 -45.68 7.27
CA LYS A 186 -0.93 -46.45 6.45
C LYS A 186 0.09 -47.17 7.33
N GLU A 187 0.64 -46.49 8.33
CA GLU A 187 1.61 -47.07 9.26
C GLU A 187 1.01 -48.26 10.03
N ILE A 188 -0.24 -48.15 10.50
CA ILE A 188 -0.96 -49.29 11.13
C ILE A 188 -1.15 -50.45 10.13
N ALA A 189 -1.49 -50.15 8.88
CA ALA A 189 -1.65 -51.18 7.85
C ALA A 189 -0.32 -51.86 7.49
N GLU A 190 0.78 -51.10 7.41
CA GLU A 190 2.13 -51.62 7.18
C GLU A 190 2.56 -52.53 8.34
N GLN A 191 2.28 -52.15 9.59
CA GLN A 191 2.52 -53.02 10.74
C GLN A 191 1.70 -54.32 10.67
N GLN A 192 0.44 -54.26 10.23
CA GLN A 192 -0.37 -55.46 10.04
C GLN A 192 0.17 -56.37 8.93
N ILE A 193 0.62 -55.78 7.81
CA ILE A 193 1.25 -56.53 6.72
C ILE A 193 2.52 -57.22 7.23
N ALA A 194 3.38 -56.52 7.95
CA ALA A 194 4.60 -57.09 8.52
C ALA A 194 4.32 -58.29 9.44
N ILE A 195 3.28 -58.20 10.30
CA ILE A 195 2.87 -59.32 11.16
C ILE A 195 2.37 -60.52 10.34
N VAL A 196 1.62 -60.27 9.26
CA VAL A 196 1.15 -61.35 8.37
C VAL A 196 2.31 -61.98 7.61
N GLU A 197 3.28 -61.19 7.15
CA GLU A 197 4.49 -61.68 6.48
C GLU A 197 5.33 -62.55 7.42
N GLU A 198 5.50 -62.14 8.69
CA GLU A 198 6.20 -62.95 9.69
C GLU A 198 5.48 -64.28 9.94
N ARG A 199 4.14 -64.25 10.08
CA ARG A 199 3.35 -65.48 10.19
C ARG A 199 3.43 -66.38 8.97
N ASN A 200 3.48 -65.80 7.76
CA ASN A 200 3.66 -66.58 6.54
C ASN A 200 5.03 -67.24 6.52
N LYS A 201 6.09 -66.55 6.93
CA LYS A 201 7.44 -67.14 7.09
C LYS A 201 7.42 -68.30 8.09
N GLU A 202 6.80 -68.13 9.26
CA GLU A 202 6.66 -69.23 10.22
C GLU A 202 5.92 -70.44 9.64
N LEU A 203 4.86 -70.20 8.85
CA LEU A 203 4.11 -71.27 8.19
C LEU A 203 4.93 -71.94 7.09
N GLU A 204 5.70 -71.18 6.29
CA GLU A 204 6.62 -71.71 5.29
C GLU A 204 7.72 -72.56 5.92
N GLU A 205 8.31 -72.11 7.04
CA GLU A 205 9.28 -72.89 7.80
C GLU A 205 8.66 -74.19 8.30
N ARG A 206 7.46 -74.15 8.88
CA ARG A 206 6.71 -75.35 9.31
C ARG A 206 6.43 -76.30 8.15
N VAL A 207 5.99 -75.78 7.00
CA VAL A 207 5.79 -76.59 5.79
C VAL A 207 7.10 -77.27 5.39
N SER A 208 8.22 -76.54 5.36
CA SER A 208 9.52 -77.15 5.04
C SER A 208 9.93 -78.25 6.03
N THR A 209 9.66 -78.07 7.34
CA THR A 209 9.95 -79.11 8.33
C THR A 209 9.08 -80.34 8.11
N LEU A 210 7.80 -80.16 7.78
CA LEU A 210 6.90 -81.27 7.46
C LEU A 210 7.33 -82.00 6.18
N ASP A 211 7.80 -81.28 5.16
CA ASP A 211 8.33 -81.87 3.93
C ASP A 211 9.60 -82.70 4.22
N THR A 212 10.52 -82.20 5.04
CA THR A 212 11.72 -82.98 5.43
C THR A 212 11.35 -84.24 6.23
N ALA A 213 10.35 -84.16 7.12
CA ALA A 213 9.86 -85.30 7.88
C ALA A 213 9.14 -86.32 6.98
N LEU A 214 8.38 -85.84 6.00
CA LEU A 214 7.72 -86.66 4.99
C LEU A 214 8.76 -87.43 4.16
N ASP A 215 9.83 -86.77 3.73
CA ASP A 215 10.89 -87.40 2.96
C ASP A 215 11.70 -88.40 3.78
N ALA A 216 11.96 -88.11 5.07
CA ALA A 216 12.55 -89.07 6.01
C ALA A 216 11.65 -90.31 6.17
N ALA A 217 10.35 -90.12 6.38
CA ALA A 217 9.39 -91.23 6.49
C ALA A 217 9.29 -92.03 5.18
N LYS A 218 9.34 -91.39 4.01
CA LYS A 218 9.40 -92.09 2.70
C LYS A 218 10.68 -92.90 2.57
N ALA A 219 11.82 -92.40 3.06
CA ALA A 219 13.09 -93.13 3.06
C ALA A 219 13.01 -94.36 3.97
N GLU A 220 12.47 -94.22 5.19
CA GLU A 220 12.21 -95.36 6.10
C GLU A 220 11.26 -96.39 5.49
N ILE A 221 10.17 -95.96 4.86
CA ILE A 221 9.25 -96.86 4.16
C ILE A 221 9.99 -97.61 3.05
N SER A 222 10.89 -96.94 2.33
CA SER A 222 11.68 -97.56 1.26
C SER A 222 12.67 -98.58 1.82
N ASP A 223 13.33 -98.29 2.94
CA ASP A 223 14.23 -99.21 3.63
C ASP A 223 13.47 -100.43 4.19
N LEU A 224 12.34 -100.21 4.87
CA LEU A 224 11.48 -101.29 5.35
C LEU A 224 10.96 -102.17 4.21
N LYS A 225 10.61 -101.59 3.05
CA LYS A 225 10.26 -102.37 1.85
C LYS A 225 11.42 -103.21 1.35
N LEU A 226 12.65 -102.68 1.38
CA LEU A 226 13.85 -103.42 0.98
C LEU A 226 14.17 -104.55 1.96
N GLN A 227 14.05 -104.30 3.27
CA GLN A 227 14.15 -105.34 4.29
C GLN A 227 13.07 -106.41 4.14
N LEU A 228 11.83 -106.02 3.82
CA LEU A 228 10.74 -106.96 3.56
C LEU A 228 11.01 -107.80 2.32
N ALA A 229 11.55 -107.20 1.25
CA ALA A 229 11.96 -107.92 0.05
C ALA A 229 13.08 -108.92 0.36
N GLY A 230 14.10 -108.52 1.12
CA GLY A 230 15.18 -109.42 1.57
C GLY A 230 14.66 -110.58 2.40
N LYS A 231 13.81 -110.32 3.41
CA LYS A 231 13.16 -111.39 4.19
C LYS A 231 12.25 -112.29 3.34
N SER A 232 11.62 -111.74 2.31
CA SER A 232 10.82 -112.52 1.36
C SER A 232 11.70 -113.46 0.52
N GLU A 233 12.88 -113.02 0.11
CA GLU A 233 13.86 -113.85 -0.62
C GLU A 233 14.43 -114.94 0.29
N ASP A 234 14.76 -114.61 1.54
CA ASP A 234 15.16 -115.58 2.55
C ASP A 234 14.06 -116.62 2.79
N LEU A 235 12.80 -116.20 2.92
CA LEU A 235 11.66 -117.11 3.03
C LEU A 235 11.50 -117.99 1.78
N TYR A 236 11.71 -117.44 0.58
CA TYR A 236 11.69 -118.22 -0.66
C TYR A 236 12.82 -119.26 -0.69
N ASN A 237 14.03 -118.89 -0.26
CA ASN A 237 15.17 -119.79 -0.15
C ASN A 237 14.93 -120.89 0.90
N VAL A 238 14.40 -120.55 2.07
CA VAL A 238 14.02 -121.52 3.10
C VAL A 238 12.89 -122.43 2.61
N SER A 239 11.90 -121.88 1.90
CA SER A 239 10.82 -122.68 1.29
C SER A 239 11.38 -123.65 0.23
N ALA A 240 12.28 -123.19 -0.64
CA ALA A 240 12.94 -124.05 -1.63
C ALA A 240 13.80 -125.14 -0.97
N GLN A 241 14.51 -124.81 0.13
CA GLN A 241 15.21 -125.80 0.94
C GLN A 241 14.23 -126.79 1.58
N MET A 242 13.10 -126.33 2.10
CA MET A 242 12.03 -127.17 2.64
C MET A 242 11.44 -128.09 1.57
N ASP A 243 11.29 -127.62 0.33
CA ASP A 243 10.85 -128.44 -0.80
C ASP A 243 11.85 -129.56 -1.12
N ILE A 244 13.16 -129.26 -1.12
CA ILE A 244 14.22 -130.27 -1.27
C ILE A 244 14.18 -131.28 -0.11
N VAL A 245 14.04 -130.81 1.13
CA VAL A 245 13.91 -131.67 2.31
C VAL A 245 12.67 -132.55 2.20
N ASN A 246 11.52 -132.02 1.80
CA ASN A 246 10.30 -132.78 1.56
C ASN A 246 10.48 -133.81 0.44
N GLN A 247 11.26 -133.49 -0.60
CA GLN A 247 11.61 -134.41 -1.68
C GLN A 247 12.53 -135.55 -1.20
N LEU A 248 13.46 -135.26 -0.30
CA LEU A 248 14.32 -136.24 0.38
C LEU A 248 13.53 -137.10 1.38
N PHE A 249 12.61 -136.52 2.14
CA PHE A 249 11.68 -137.27 3.01
C PHE A 249 10.76 -138.17 2.19
N GLY A 250 10.28 -137.70 1.04
CA GLY A 250 9.55 -138.54 0.08
C GLY A 250 10.39 -139.73 -0.42
N GLN A 251 11.70 -139.55 -0.60
CA GLN A 251 12.64 -140.64 -0.92
C GLN A 251 12.88 -141.61 0.26
N VAL A 252 12.94 -141.11 1.50
CA VAL A 252 13.11 -141.93 2.71
C VAL A 252 11.84 -142.71 3.08
N LEU A 253 10.67 -142.20 2.69
CA LEU A 253 9.36 -142.87 2.86
C LEU A 253 9.01 -143.82 1.69
N SER A 254 9.91 -143.99 0.72
CA SER A 254 9.81 -145.03 -0.32
C SER A 254 9.89 -146.43 0.32
N PRO A 255 9.06 -147.40 -0.10
CA PRO A 255 8.78 -148.60 0.69
C PRO A 255 9.94 -149.60 0.63
N GLY A 256 10.76 -149.60 1.69
CA GLY A 256 11.76 -150.64 1.95
C GLY A 256 12.61 -150.30 3.19
N ASP A 257 12.32 -150.96 4.32
CA ASP A 257 13.12 -150.99 5.56
C ASP A 257 13.29 -149.69 6.38
N SER A 258 12.17 -149.09 6.81
CA SER A 258 12.14 -147.95 7.75
C SER A 258 11.62 -148.26 9.17
N VAL A 259 10.95 -149.39 9.41
CA VAL A 259 10.34 -149.67 10.73
C VAL A 259 11.40 -149.89 11.83
N GLY A 260 12.50 -150.58 11.53
CA GLY A 260 13.55 -150.88 12.52
C GLY A 260 14.43 -149.69 12.93
N ARG A 261 14.47 -148.61 12.13
CA ARG A 261 15.20 -147.37 12.47
C ARG A 261 14.34 -146.43 13.31
N VAL A 262 13.03 -146.38 13.06
CA VAL A 262 12.08 -145.56 13.83
C VAL A 262 12.01 -146.01 15.29
N THR A 263 12.14 -147.31 15.58
CA THR A 263 12.10 -147.80 16.97
C THR A 263 13.34 -147.39 17.79
N ARG A 264 14.53 -147.31 17.19
CA ARG A 264 15.75 -146.83 17.89
C ARG A 264 15.78 -145.33 18.08
N VAL A 265 15.29 -144.58 17.10
CA VAL A 265 15.23 -143.11 17.16
C VAL A 265 14.17 -142.63 18.17
N LEU A 266 13.09 -143.40 18.39
CA LEU A 266 12.13 -143.10 19.47
C LEU A 266 12.70 -143.36 20.88
N GLU A 267 13.59 -144.34 21.05
CA GLU A 267 14.27 -144.56 22.34
C GLU A 267 15.32 -143.47 22.64
N GLU A 268 16.08 -143.01 21.62
CA GLU A 268 17.08 -141.94 21.78
C GLU A 268 16.47 -140.54 21.98
N HIS A 269 15.21 -140.32 21.58
CA HIS A 269 14.51 -139.05 21.80
C HIS A 269 13.63 -139.02 23.05
N HIS A 270 13.66 -140.04 23.90
CA HIS A 270 12.91 -140.02 25.17
C HIS A 270 13.35 -138.84 26.07
N ASP A 271 14.64 -138.47 26.03
CA ASP A 271 15.19 -137.32 26.75
C ASP A 271 14.79 -135.97 26.11
N LEU A 272 14.59 -135.91 24.79
CA LEU A 272 14.13 -134.70 24.09
C LEU A 272 12.64 -134.44 24.33
N VAL A 273 11.84 -135.51 24.46
CA VAL A 273 10.42 -135.43 24.86
C VAL A 273 10.28 -135.00 26.33
N ASN A 274 11.16 -135.46 27.22
CA ASN A 274 11.23 -134.96 28.59
C ASN A 274 11.66 -133.48 28.64
N HIS A 275 12.53 -133.02 27.73
CA HIS A 275 12.95 -131.62 27.65
C HIS A 275 11.89 -130.68 27.05
N LEU A 276 11.05 -131.16 26.13
CA LEU A 276 9.86 -130.44 25.63
C LEU A 276 8.76 -130.36 26.70
N THR A 277 8.65 -131.37 27.55
CA THR A 277 7.70 -131.38 28.68
C THR A 277 8.19 -130.50 29.84
N ALA A 278 9.52 -130.40 30.05
CA ALA A 278 10.13 -129.54 31.07
C ALA A 278 10.28 -128.07 30.63
N SER A 279 10.28 -127.77 29.33
CA SER A 279 10.50 -126.40 28.82
C SER A 279 9.23 -125.54 28.67
N GLY A 280 8.07 -126.01 29.16
CA GLY A 280 6.95 -125.12 29.52
C GLY A 280 6.21 -124.38 28.39
N LYS A 281 6.55 -124.60 27.12
CA LYS A 281 6.00 -123.82 25.98
C LYS A 281 4.66 -124.32 25.42
N ILE A 282 3.90 -125.09 26.20
CA ILE A 282 2.48 -125.36 25.93
C ILE A 282 1.59 -124.36 26.66
N ASN A 283 2.03 -123.83 27.80
CA ASN A 283 1.24 -122.84 28.56
C ASN A 283 1.34 -121.43 27.96
N ASP A 284 2.48 -121.03 27.38
CA ASP A 284 2.64 -119.70 26.77
C ASP A 284 1.80 -119.50 25.49
N LEU A 285 1.53 -120.57 24.74
CA LEU A 285 0.63 -120.54 23.58
C LEU A 285 -0.84 -120.39 24.03
N ALA A 286 -1.21 -121.03 25.14
CA ALA A 286 -2.53 -120.87 25.74
C ALA A 286 -2.72 -119.48 26.37
N SER A 287 -1.67 -118.87 26.95
CA SER A 287 -1.71 -117.50 27.49
C SER A 287 -1.76 -116.42 26.41
N THR A 288 -1.10 -116.63 25.28
CA THR A 288 -1.13 -115.68 24.15
C THR A 288 -2.45 -115.75 23.37
N LEU A 289 -3.08 -116.93 23.26
CA LEU A 289 -4.44 -117.07 22.72
C LEU A 289 -5.51 -116.48 23.66
N LEU A 290 -5.31 -116.51 24.98
CA LEU A 290 -6.22 -115.84 25.93
C LEU A 290 -6.04 -114.30 25.92
N ASN A 291 -4.81 -113.80 25.83
CA ASN A 291 -4.52 -112.35 25.75
C ASN A 291 -4.95 -111.71 24.41
N LEU A 292 -5.05 -112.47 23.33
CA LEU A 292 -5.61 -112.01 22.05
C LEU A 292 -7.15 -112.06 22.03
N ALA A 293 -7.77 -112.84 22.91
CA ALA A 293 -9.22 -112.89 23.08
C ALA A 293 -9.76 -111.86 24.11
N GLU A 294 -8.92 -111.39 25.05
CA GLU A 294 -9.30 -110.44 26.12
C GLU A 294 -9.04 -108.96 25.83
N ASN A 295 -8.27 -108.59 24.80
CA ASN A 295 -8.08 -107.18 24.41
C ASN A 295 -9.17 -106.69 23.43
N LYS A 296 -10.41 -106.63 23.92
CA LYS A 296 -11.42 -105.68 23.42
C LYS A 296 -11.32 -104.44 24.30
N ASP A 297 -10.71 -103.36 23.79
CA ASP A 297 -10.89 -101.93 24.18
C ASP A 297 -9.79 -101.08 23.48
N LEU A 298 -9.98 -100.67 22.22
CA LEU A 298 -10.43 -99.34 21.73
C LEU A 298 -9.36 -98.22 21.76
N PRO A 299 -9.20 -97.47 20.65
CA PRO A 299 -9.98 -96.22 20.56
C PRO A 299 -10.67 -96.01 19.21
N ASN A 300 -12.00 -96.03 19.28
CA ASN A 300 -12.95 -95.13 18.63
C ASN A 300 -12.77 -94.83 17.12
N ALA A 301 -13.17 -95.78 16.28
CA ALA A 301 -13.41 -95.55 14.85
C ALA A 301 -14.88 -95.19 14.53
N GLU A 302 -15.79 -95.21 15.50
CA GLU A 302 -17.22 -94.95 15.27
C GLU A 302 -17.60 -93.45 15.31
N GLN A 303 -16.73 -92.57 15.85
CA GLN A 303 -17.01 -91.13 15.85
C GLN A 303 -16.66 -90.42 14.53
N ALA A 304 -15.78 -91.00 13.71
CA ALA A 304 -15.41 -90.42 12.41
C ALA A 304 -16.39 -90.80 11.29
N GLU A 305 -17.06 -91.95 11.38
CA GLU A 305 -18.06 -92.35 10.39
C GLU A 305 -19.38 -91.61 10.56
N ASP A 306 -19.81 -91.27 11.78
CA ASP A 306 -21.01 -90.47 12.02
C ASP A 306 -20.82 -88.99 11.66
N ASP A 307 -19.63 -88.43 11.85
CA ASP A 307 -19.32 -87.08 11.38
C ASP A 307 -19.12 -87.04 9.86
N VAL A 308 -18.41 -88.00 9.26
CA VAL A 308 -18.32 -88.07 7.80
C VAL A 308 -19.70 -88.32 7.17
N ALA A 309 -20.57 -89.16 7.73
CA ALA A 309 -21.93 -89.40 7.22
C ALA A 309 -22.88 -88.22 7.47
N SER A 310 -22.75 -87.50 8.59
CA SER A 310 -23.54 -86.31 8.88
C SER A 310 -23.08 -85.10 8.06
N HIS A 311 -21.78 -84.97 7.79
CA HIS A 311 -21.22 -84.00 6.85
C HIS A 311 -21.51 -84.40 5.41
N LEU A 312 -21.54 -85.68 5.04
CA LEU A 312 -21.98 -86.14 3.72
C LEU A 312 -23.45 -85.82 3.50
N SER A 313 -24.32 -86.00 4.50
CA SER A 313 -25.74 -85.64 4.43
C SER A 313 -25.97 -84.12 4.40
N LYS A 314 -25.15 -83.32 5.09
CA LYS A 314 -25.17 -81.85 5.00
C LYS A 314 -24.60 -81.35 3.67
N VAL A 315 -23.56 -82.00 3.14
CA VAL A 315 -22.97 -81.73 1.83
C VAL A 315 -23.92 -82.18 0.72
N TRP A 316 -24.65 -83.29 0.88
CA TRP A 316 -25.72 -83.71 -0.03
C TRP A 316 -26.91 -82.77 0.04
N LYS A 317 -27.31 -82.28 1.22
CA LYS A 317 -28.34 -81.23 1.36
C LYS A 317 -27.88 -79.91 0.76
N LEU A 318 -26.64 -79.48 1.00
CA LEU A 318 -26.06 -78.27 0.40
C LEU A 318 -25.91 -78.42 -1.12
N LEU A 319 -25.53 -79.60 -1.63
CA LEU A 319 -25.51 -79.88 -3.07
C LEU A 319 -26.93 -79.89 -3.63
N VAL A 320 -27.91 -80.50 -2.97
CA VAL A 320 -29.33 -80.50 -3.37
C VAL A 320 -29.97 -79.11 -3.24
N GLU A 321 -29.50 -78.27 -2.33
CA GLU A 321 -29.97 -76.90 -2.10
C GLU A 321 -29.27 -75.91 -3.05
N LEU A 322 -27.99 -76.12 -3.39
CA LEU A 322 -27.25 -75.39 -4.43
C LEU A 322 -27.73 -75.79 -5.84
N LEU A 323 -27.95 -77.09 -6.09
CA LEU A 323 -28.64 -77.58 -7.29
C LEU A 323 -30.10 -77.11 -7.29
N GLY A 324 -30.77 -77.07 -6.14
CA GLY A 324 -32.14 -76.58 -5.98
C GLY A 324 -32.25 -75.07 -6.22
N HIS A 325 -31.25 -74.27 -5.90
CA HIS A 325 -31.19 -72.84 -6.18
C HIS A 325 -30.87 -72.56 -7.64
N HIS A 326 -30.13 -73.44 -8.33
CA HIS A 326 -29.99 -73.40 -9.79
C HIS A 326 -31.20 -73.97 -10.54
N VAL A 327 -32.04 -74.79 -9.89
CA VAL A 327 -33.29 -75.34 -10.46
C VAL A 327 -34.50 -74.45 -10.15
N LYS A 328 -34.44 -73.54 -9.18
CA LYS A 328 -35.56 -72.65 -8.80
C LYS A 328 -35.60 -71.29 -9.51
N HIS A 329 -34.81 -71.10 -10.57
CA HIS A 329 -35.05 -70.05 -11.56
C HIS A 329 -35.22 -70.66 -12.96
N ALA A 330 -36.25 -71.49 -13.10
CA ALA A 330 -36.92 -71.68 -14.37
C ALA A 330 -38.42 -71.85 -14.08
N PRO A 331 -39.31 -70.95 -14.55
CA PRO A 331 -40.74 -71.17 -14.46
C PRO A 331 -41.09 -72.45 -15.23
N GLU A 332 -42.10 -73.17 -14.73
CA GLU A 332 -42.76 -74.30 -15.40
C GLU A 332 -43.44 -73.86 -16.71
N ASP A 333 -42.62 -73.55 -17.71
CA ASP A 333 -43.01 -73.68 -19.10
C ASP A 333 -41.99 -74.65 -19.71
N VAL A 334 -42.48 -75.74 -20.29
CA VAL A 334 -41.69 -76.58 -21.19
C VAL A 334 -40.93 -75.63 -22.13
N PRO A 335 -39.58 -75.57 -22.09
CA PRO A 335 -38.87 -74.66 -22.96
C PRO A 335 -39.26 -75.01 -24.39
N PRO A 336 -39.75 -74.06 -25.22
CA PRO A 336 -39.97 -74.31 -26.64
C PRO A 336 -38.67 -74.70 -27.37
N ASP A 337 -37.54 -74.70 -26.65
CA ASP A 337 -36.18 -74.96 -27.10
C ASP A 337 -35.68 -76.39 -26.91
N SER A 338 -36.49 -77.33 -26.38
CA SER A 338 -36.08 -78.75 -26.44
C SER A 338 -36.11 -79.21 -27.90
N CYS A 339 -34.93 -79.18 -28.54
CA CYS A 339 -34.71 -79.62 -29.91
C CYS A 339 -34.95 -81.12 -30.11
N TYR A 340 -35.39 -81.84 -29.07
CA TYR A 340 -35.63 -83.27 -29.07
C TYR A 340 -37.13 -83.53 -28.96
N LYS A 341 -37.65 -84.31 -29.92
CA LYS A 341 -39.00 -84.86 -29.91
C LYS A 341 -38.95 -86.32 -29.48
N SER A 342 -39.78 -86.70 -28.51
CA SER A 342 -39.91 -88.09 -28.07
C SER A 342 -40.66 -88.89 -29.14
N VAL A 343 -40.01 -89.91 -29.71
CA VAL A 343 -40.63 -90.84 -30.67
C VAL A 343 -40.67 -92.23 -30.05
N GLU A 344 -41.84 -92.85 -30.00
CA GLU A 344 -41.98 -94.22 -29.51
C GLU A 344 -41.44 -95.20 -30.55
N THR A 345 -40.42 -95.96 -30.15
CA THR A 345 -39.92 -97.10 -30.92
C THR A 345 -40.35 -98.39 -30.21
N PRO A 346 -40.36 -99.55 -30.89
CA PRO A 346 -40.74 -100.84 -30.28
C PRO A 346 -39.88 -101.26 -29.06
N SER A 347 -38.78 -100.55 -28.80
CA SER A 347 -37.88 -100.75 -27.65
C SER A 347 -38.04 -99.68 -26.56
N GLY A 348 -39.02 -98.78 -26.67
CA GLY A 348 -39.29 -97.67 -25.75
C GLY A 348 -39.23 -96.27 -26.41
N PRO A 349 -39.67 -95.21 -25.69
CA PRO A 349 -39.59 -93.83 -26.18
C PRO A 349 -38.13 -93.37 -26.26
N LYS A 350 -37.70 -92.98 -27.47
CA LYS A 350 -36.37 -92.40 -27.72
C LYS A 350 -36.52 -90.93 -28.10
N LEU A 351 -35.73 -90.06 -27.48
CA LEU A 351 -35.65 -88.65 -27.86
C LEU A 351 -34.86 -88.51 -29.16
N VAL A 352 -35.50 -87.99 -30.21
CA VAL A 352 -34.89 -87.77 -31.53
C VAL A 352 -34.87 -86.28 -31.83
N ILE A 353 -33.74 -85.77 -32.33
CA ILE A 353 -33.59 -84.35 -32.66
C ILE A 353 -34.55 -83.95 -33.79
N SER A 354 -35.36 -82.93 -33.55
CA SER A 354 -36.21 -82.29 -34.54
C SER A 354 -35.38 -81.35 -35.41
N VAL A 355 -35.08 -81.78 -36.64
CA VAL A 355 -34.27 -81.01 -37.61
C VAL A 355 -34.90 -79.63 -37.92
N SER A 356 -36.23 -79.52 -37.96
CA SER A 356 -36.90 -78.24 -38.20
C SER A 356 -36.81 -77.28 -37.01
N GLN A 357 -36.78 -77.80 -35.78
CA GLN A 357 -36.74 -76.99 -34.55
C GLN A 357 -35.32 -76.50 -34.25
N THR A 358 -34.32 -77.36 -34.49
CA THR A 358 -32.89 -76.95 -34.49
C THR A 358 -32.61 -75.88 -35.54
N PHE A 359 -33.20 -75.98 -36.74
CA PHE A 359 -33.06 -74.97 -37.78
C PHE A 359 -33.66 -73.60 -37.38
N LEU A 360 -34.87 -73.59 -36.78
CA LEU A 360 -35.47 -72.35 -36.26
C LEU A 360 -34.64 -71.73 -35.14
N ARG A 361 -34.17 -72.56 -34.19
CA ARG A 361 -33.31 -72.08 -33.10
C ARG A 361 -31.99 -71.50 -33.61
N LEU A 362 -31.37 -72.16 -34.59
CA LEU A 362 -30.14 -71.67 -35.21
C LEU A 362 -30.38 -70.33 -35.93
N LYS A 363 -31.50 -70.18 -36.63
CA LYS A 363 -31.88 -68.92 -37.28
C LYS A 363 -32.03 -67.80 -36.24
N ASP A 364 -32.73 -68.06 -35.13
CA ASP A 364 -32.94 -67.06 -34.09
C ASP A 364 -31.62 -66.66 -33.42
N LEU A 365 -30.76 -67.64 -33.11
CA LEU A 365 -29.41 -67.39 -32.60
C LEU A 365 -28.54 -66.59 -33.59
N ILE A 366 -28.68 -66.81 -34.89
CA ILE A 366 -27.96 -66.02 -35.91
C ILE A 366 -28.47 -64.57 -35.93
N LEU A 367 -29.79 -64.36 -35.84
CA LEU A 367 -30.36 -63.01 -35.78
C LEU A 367 -29.94 -62.27 -34.50
N GLU A 368 -29.97 -62.96 -33.37
CA GLU A 368 -29.49 -62.45 -32.09
C GLU A 368 -27.99 -62.12 -32.15
N LYS A 369 -27.15 -63.03 -32.65
CA LYS A 369 -25.72 -62.76 -32.90
C LYS A 369 -25.54 -61.51 -33.75
N ASN A 370 -26.27 -61.38 -34.84
CA ASN A 370 -26.14 -60.23 -35.74
C ASN A 370 -26.60 -58.93 -35.07
N SER A 371 -27.61 -58.98 -34.19
CA SER A 371 -28.04 -57.85 -33.37
C SER A 371 -26.96 -57.44 -32.37
N LEU A 372 -26.41 -58.42 -31.63
CA LEU A 372 -25.33 -58.19 -30.67
C LEU A 372 -24.07 -57.64 -31.34
N VAL A 373 -23.71 -58.13 -32.54
CA VAL A 373 -22.58 -57.60 -33.32
C VAL A 373 -22.79 -56.13 -33.68
N LYS A 374 -24.02 -55.73 -34.05
CA LYS A 374 -24.33 -54.32 -34.33
C LYS A 374 -24.21 -53.46 -33.06
N GLU A 375 -24.70 -53.96 -31.93
CA GLU A 375 -24.63 -53.23 -30.66
C GLU A 375 -23.18 -53.10 -30.17
N VAL A 376 -22.37 -54.16 -30.30
CA VAL A 376 -20.93 -54.11 -30.04
C VAL A 376 -20.23 -53.11 -30.96
N GLY A 377 -20.61 -53.05 -32.25
CA GLY A 377 -20.12 -52.03 -33.18
C GLY A 377 -20.44 -50.61 -32.71
N ARG A 378 -21.69 -50.35 -32.33
CA ARG A 378 -22.13 -49.06 -31.80
C ARG A 378 -21.40 -48.67 -30.52
N LEU A 379 -21.20 -49.63 -29.60
CA LEU A 379 -20.43 -49.43 -28.37
C LEU A 379 -18.96 -49.12 -28.67
N LYS A 380 -18.37 -49.78 -29.67
CA LYS A 380 -17.00 -49.49 -30.11
C LYS A 380 -16.89 -48.05 -30.64
N ASP A 381 -17.80 -47.63 -31.51
CA ASP A 381 -17.81 -46.26 -32.06
C ASP A 381 -17.98 -45.22 -30.95
N LEU A 382 -18.89 -45.46 -30.00
CA LEU A 382 -19.05 -44.60 -28.83
C LEU A 382 -17.78 -44.54 -27.98
N ASN A 383 -17.16 -45.69 -27.72
CA ASN A 383 -15.94 -45.76 -26.93
C ASN A 383 -14.78 -45.01 -27.61
N THR A 384 -14.60 -45.15 -28.92
CA THR A 384 -13.59 -44.36 -29.66
C THR A 384 -13.86 -42.85 -29.58
N THR A 385 -15.13 -42.44 -29.61
CA THR A 385 -15.49 -41.02 -29.45
C THR A 385 -15.18 -40.51 -28.04
N LEU A 386 -15.41 -41.33 -27.01
CA LEU A 386 -15.07 -40.99 -25.62
C LEU A 386 -13.57 -40.93 -25.41
N GLU A 387 -12.80 -41.86 -25.97
CA GLU A 387 -11.33 -41.84 -25.95
C GLU A 387 -10.79 -40.57 -26.59
N HIS A 388 -11.29 -40.17 -27.77
CA HIS A 388 -10.90 -38.92 -28.41
C HIS A 388 -11.21 -37.69 -27.54
N ARG A 389 -12.40 -37.62 -26.93
CA ARG A 389 -12.77 -36.51 -26.03
C ARG A 389 -11.90 -36.48 -24.78
N LEU A 390 -11.56 -37.65 -24.23
CA LEU A 390 -10.71 -37.75 -23.05
C LEU A 390 -9.31 -37.22 -23.36
N VAL A 391 -8.71 -37.65 -24.47
CA VAL A 391 -7.40 -37.15 -24.92
C VAL A 391 -7.43 -35.65 -25.19
N GLU A 392 -8.51 -35.12 -25.79
CA GLU A 392 -8.67 -33.68 -26.00
C GLU A 392 -8.72 -32.93 -24.66
N GLN A 393 -9.47 -33.44 -23.67
CA GLN A 393 -9.53 -32.85 -22.34
C GLN A 393 -8.18 -32.91 -21.61
N GLU A 394 -7.45 -34.02 -21.71
CA GLU A 394 -6.10 -34.15 -21.16
C GLU A 394 -5.14 -33.12 -21.78
N SER A 395 -5.22 -32.93 -23.10
CA SER A 395 -4.40 -31.92 -23.80
C SER A 395 -4.72 -30.49 -23.33
N ARG A 396 -6.00 -30.17 -23.12
CA ARG A 396 -6.45 -28.87 -22.61
C ARG A 396 -5.99 -28.64 -21.17
N LEU A 397 -6.08 -29.66 -20.32
CA LEU A 397 -5.59 -29.59 -18.94
C LEU A 397 -4.07 -29.41 -18.89
N ALA A 398 -3.33 -30.05 -19.80
CA ALA A 398 -1.88 -29.86 -19.90
C ALA A 398 -1.50 -28.41 -20.25
N VAL A 399 -2.23 -27.77 -21.16
CA VAL A 399 -2.04 -26.35 -21.49
C VAL A 399 -2.33 -25.46 -20.29
N VAL A 400 -3.47 -25.66 -19.61
CA VAL A 400 -3.83 -24.90 -18.40
C VAL A 400 -2.78 -25.07 -17.29
N ALA A 401 -2.26 -26.28 -17.10
CA ALA A 401 -1.21 -26.56 -16.12
C ALA A 401 0.09 -25.82 -16.45
N ALA A 402 0.48 -25.78 -17.73
CA ALA A 402 1.65 -25.01 -18.17
C ALA A 402 1.47 -23.51 -17.94
N GLU A 403 0.31 -22.94 -18.31
CA GLU A 403 -0.01 -21.53 -18.06
C GLU A 403 -0.01 -21.21 -16.56
N LEU A 404 -0.59 -22.08 -15.73
CA LEU A 404 -0.55 -21.92 -14.28
C LEU A 404 0.89 -21.94 -13.74
N HIS A 405 1.76 -22.79 -14.28
CA HIS A 405 3.17 -22.79 -13.90
C HIS A 405 3.87 -21.49 -14.28
N THR A 406 3.60 -20.93 -15.46
CA THR A 406 4.17 -19.64 -15.89
C THR A 406 3.69 -18.49 -14.99
N THR A 407 2.39 -18.41 -14.71
CA THR A 407 1.82 -17.37 -13.83
C THR A 407 2.35 -17.50 -12.40
N TRP A 408 2.50 -18.73 -11.90
CA TRP A 408 3.12 -18.99 -10.61
C TRP A 408 4.58 -18.53 -10.57
N GLY A 409 5.34 -18.74 -11.66
CA GLY A 409 6.69 -18.21 -11.82
C GLY A 409 6.74 -16.68 -11.75
N VAL A 410 5.85 -15.98 -12.45
CA VAL A 410 5.72 -14.51 -12.39
C VAL A 410 5.37 -14.05 -10.98
N VAL A 411 4.40 -14.69 -10.32
CA VAL A 411 4.01 -14.38 -8.93
C VAL A 411 5.18 -14.57 -7.97
N ASN A 412 5.99 -15.62 -8.14
CA ASN A 412 7.17 -15.84 -7.31
C ASN A 412 8.25 -14.77 -7.54
N LYS A 413 8.47 -14.36 -8.79
CA LYS A 413 9.38 -13.25 -9.11
C LYS A 413 8.90 -11.95 -8.44
N LEU A 414 7.61 -11.64 -8.54
CA LEU A 414 7.02 -10.46 -7.89
C LEU A 414 7.14 -10.51 -6.37
N LYS A 415 6.90 -11.67 -5.75
CA LYS A 415 7.11 -11.88 -4.30
C LYS A 415 8.56 -11.67 -3.90
N SER A 416 9.52 -12.14 -4.69
CA SER A 416 10.95 -11.92 -4.44
C SER A 416 11.31 -10.43 -4.54
N GLN A 417 10.85 -9.75 -5.59
CA GLN A 417 11.06 -8.30 -5.77
C GLN A 417 10.43 -7.50 -4.63
N HIS A 418 9.22 -7.84 -4.20
CA HIS A 418 8.58 -7.19 -3.05
C HIS A 418 9.40 -7.36 -1.77
N LYS A 419 9.92 -8.57 -1.49
CA LYS A 419 10.81 -8.80 -0.34
C LYS A 419 12.10 -7.99 -0.42
N GLN A 420 12.68 -7.88 -1.62
CA GLN A 420 13.87 -7.05 -1.85
C GLN A 420 13.55 -5.58 -1.59
N LEU A 421 12.51 -5.02 -2.21
CA LEU A 421 12.10 -3.62 -2.02
C LEU A 421 11.81 -3.30 -0.56
N HIS A 422 11.10 -4.17 0.15
CA HIS A 422 10.84 -3.99 1.57
C HIS A 422 12.11 -4.03 2.43
N THR A 423 13.11 -4.84 2.06
CA THR A 423 14.43 -4.81 2.71
C THR A 423 15.14 -3.47 2.45
N HIS A 424 15.13 -2.97 1.21
CA HIS A 424 15.70 -1.66 0.87
C HIS A 424 15.00 -0.52 1.62
N GLU A 425 13.67 -0.54 1.69
CA GLU A 425 12.88 0.42 2.46
C GLU A 425 13.27 0.42 3.94
N LYS A 426 13.47 -0.74 4.56
CA LYS A 426 13.94 -0.85 5.94
C LYS A 426 15.33 -0.25 6.14
N VAL A 427 16.26 -0.50 5.21
CA VAL A 427 17.60 0.08 5.25
C VAL A 427 17.51 1.61 5.16
N LEU A 428 16.76 2.14 4.20
CA LEU A 428 16.58 3.59 4.04
C LEU A 428 15.93 4.23 5.27
N ARG A 429 14.94 3.58 5.88
CA ARG A 429 14.33 4.04 7.14
C ARG A 429 15.34 4.09 8.28
N TYR A 430 16.21 3.09 8.38
CA TYR A 430 17.28 3.06 9.38
C TYR A 430 18.30 4.20 9.14
N GLU A 431 18.77 4.37 7.92
CA GLU A 431 19.70 5.45 7.55
C GLU A 431 19.11 6.83 7.82
N LEU A 432 17.84 7.02 7.49
CA LEU A 432 17.13 8.27 7.69
C LEU A 432 16.92 8.55 9.19
N ALA A 433 16.60 7.53 9.99
CA ALA A 433 16.55 7.65 11.45
C ALA A 433 17.93 8.00 12.05
N GLN A 434 19.00 7.37 11.55
CA GLN A 434 20.38 7.70 11.95
C GLN A 434 20.72 9.15 11.63
N LYS A 435 20.42 9.63 10.41
CA LYS A 435 20.64 11.03 10.00
C LYS A 435 19.84 12.01 10.86
N ARG A 436 18.58 11.69 11.19
CA ARG A 436 17.77 12.51 12.11
C ARG A 436 18.37 12.60 13.50
N ASN A 437 18.93 11.50 14.01
CA ASN A 437 19.62 11.51 15.31
C ASN A 437 20.88 12.38 15.28
N MET A 438 21.73 12.24 14.25
CA MET A 438 22.91 13.11 14.09
C MET A 438 22.53 14.60 14.02
N LEU A 439 21.45 14.95 13.30
CA LEU A 439 20.96 16.32 13.25
C LEU A 439 20.46 16.83 14.61
N LYS A 440 19.82 15.96 15.41
CA LYS A 440 19.41 16.32 16.78
C LYS A 440 20.61 16.58 17.68
N ASP A 441 21.66 15.76 17.56
CA ASP A 441 22.90 15.94 18.33
C ASP A 441 23.62 17.24 17.93
N LEU A 442 23.77 17.51 16.63
CA LEU A 442 24.34 18.77 16.14
C LEU A 442 23.53 20.00 16.57
N LYS A 443 22.20 19.90 16.58
CA LYS A 443 21.34 20.98 17.11
C LYS A 443 21.56 21.20 18.61
N ARG A 444 21.73 20.13 19.38
CA ARG A 444 22.04 20.21 20.81
C ARG A 444 23.39 20.89 21.03
N GLU A 445 24.43 20.46 20.31
CA GLU A 445 25.77 21.07 20.37
C GLU A 445 25.76 22.56 19.98
N LEU A 446 24.96 22.93 18.99
CA LEU A 446 24.80 24.34 18.58
C LEU A 446 24.11 25.15 19.69
N GLU A 447 23.09 24.60 20.34
CA GLU A 447 22.43 25.27 21.46
C GLU A 447 23.36 25.40 22.67
N GLU A 448 24.12 24.36 23.01
CA GLU A 448 25.18 24.42 24.02
C GLU A 448 26.23 25.51 23.69
N CYS A 449 26.61 25.63 22.41
CA CYS A 449 27.50 26.71 21.97
C CYS A 449 26.86 28.09 22.20
N LYS A 450 25.59 28.29 21.83
CA LYS A 450 24.88 29.56 22.08
C LYS A 450 24.78 29.90 23.56
N GLU A 451 24.44 28.93 24.40
CA GLU A 451 24.37 29.10 25.85
C GLU A 451 25.75 29.49 26.42
N ASN A 452 26.82 28.82 25.97
CA ASN A 452 28.18 29.16 26.35
C ASN A 452 28.56 30.59 25.95
N TRP A 453 28.19 31.04 24.74
CA TRP A 453 28.40 32.42 24.29
C TRP A 453 27.56 33.42 25.09
N ALA A 454 26.31 33.09 25.41
CA ALA A 454 25.46 33.93 26.25
C ALA A 454 26.04 34.07 27.66
N LEU A 455 26.51 32.97 28.26
CA LEU A 455 27.19 32.96 29.54
C LEU A 455 28.49 33.77 29.51
N ALA A 456 29.28 33.64 28.44
CA ALA A 456 30.51 34.43 28.25
C ALA A 456 30.19 35.94 28.14
N ARG A 457 29.16 36.32 27.39
CA ARG A 457 28.70 37.72 27.32
C ARG A 457 28.21 38.23 28.67
N ALA A 458 27.40 37.47 29.40
CA ALA A 458 26.94 37.84 30.73
C ALA A 458 28.11 38.02 31.72
N LYS A 459 29.11 37.13 31.66
CA LYS A 459 30.35 37.27 32.43
C LYS A 459 31.12 38.53 32.04
N ASN A 460 31.27 38.82 30.74
CA ASN A 460 31.93 40.03 30.27
C ASN A 460 31.20 41.29 30.74
N THR A 461 29.87 41.35 30.63
CA THR A 461 29.04 42.45 31.16
C THR A 461 29.24 42.63 32.66
N LYS A 462 29.20 41.54 33.44
CA LYS A 462 29.49 41.60 34.89
C LYS A 462 30.89 42.11 35.18
N THR A 463 31.91 41.64 34.45
CA THR A 463 33.27 42.15 34.64
C THR A 463 33.37 43.63 34.26
N GLU A 464 32.64 44.10 33.25
CA GLU A 464 32.59 45.51 32.86
C GLU A 464 31.95 46.38 33.95
N GLU A 465 30.87 45.89 34.57
CA GLU A 465 30.24 46.52 35.75
C GLU A 465 31.21 46.57 36.93
N ASP A 466 31.90 45.46 37.25
CA ASP A 466 32.91 45.40 38.29
C ASP A 466 34.05 46.42 38.03
N TRP A 467 34.50 46.55 36.77
CA TRP A 467 35.48 47.58 36.38
C TRP A 467 34.95 49.00 36.52
N LYS A 468 33.67 49.24 36.21
CA LYS A 468 33.02 50.55 36.41
C LYS A 468 32.99 50.90 37.90
N VAL A 469 32.56 49.96 38.76
CA VAL A 469 32.55 50.15 40.22
C VAL A 469 33.95 50.45 40.73
N LEU A 470 34.96 49.65 40.36
CA LEU A 470 36.35 49.90 40.74
C LEU A 470 36.84 51.28 40.29
N ARG A 471 36.55 51.71 39.06
CA ARG A 471 36.90 53.05 38.58
C ARG A 471 36.22 54.14 39.40
N THR A 472 34.94 53.97 39.76
CA THR A 472 34.24 54.93 40.62
C THR A 472 34.80 54.96 42.04
N GLU A 473 35.18 53.80 42.61
CA GLU A 473 35.85 53.74 43.91
C GLU A 473 37.22 54.40 43.87
N PHE A 474 38.04 54.14 42.84
CA PHE A 474 39.35 54.78 42.67
C PHE A 474 39.21 56.29 42.50
N ALA A 475 38.24 56.76 41.73
CA ALA A 475 37.94 58.19 41.60
C ALA A 475 37.51 58.80 42.94
N SER A 476 36.68 58.09 43.71
CA SER A 476 36.22 58.54 45.03
C SER A 476 37.38 58.60 46.03
N ARG A 477 38.24 57.58 46.08
CA ARG A 477 39.47 57.58 46.90
C ARG A 477 40.42 58.70 46.48
N LYS A 478 40.58 58.93 45.18
CA LYS A 478 41.36 60.06 44.65
C LYS A 478 40.77 61.40 45.11
N GLN A 479 39.44 61.57 45.05
CA GLN A 479 38.76 62.78 45.52
C GLN A 479 38.86 62.98 47.04
N GLN A 480 38.82 61.89 47.82
CA GLN A 480 39.07 61.92 49.26
C GLN A 480 40.51 62.31 49.60
N ILE A 481 41.52 61.77 48.90
CA ILE A 481 42.93 62.16 49.08
C ILE A 481 43.17 63.60 48.61
N SER A 482 42.56 63.98 47.47
CA SER A 482 42.57 65.35 46.92
C SER A 482 41.90 66.38 47.84
N SER A 483 41.08 65.97 48.80
CA SER A 483 40.43 66.86 49.77
C SER A 483 41.26 67.03 51.06
N ALA A 484 42.38 66.32 51.20
CA ALA A 484 43.26 66.39 52.38
C ALA A 484 44.64 67.04 52.09
N GLU A 485 44.97 67.34 50.83
CA GLU A 485 46.28 67.90 50.46
C GLU A 485 46.13 68.98 49.38
N SER A 486 45.52 70.11 49.76
CA SER A 486 45.53 71.35 49.00
C SER A 486 46.68 72.24 49.51
N GLY A 487 47.79 72.27 48.78
CA GLY A 487 48.84 73.25 49.02
C GLY A 487 50.18 72.95 48.36
N TYR A 488 50.29 73.12 47.05
CA TYR A 488 51.36 73.95 46.44
C TYR A 488 51.17 74.06 44.92
N GLU A 489 50.93 75.29 44.46
CA GLU A 489 51.24 75.75 43.10
C GLU A 489 52.70 76.23 43.08
N GLU A 490 53.46 75.91 42.02
CA GLU A 490 54.29 76.90 41.32
C GLU A 490 54.79 76.31 39.99
N SER A 491 54.25 76.78 38.85
CA SER A 491 54.95 77.71 37.94
C SER A 491 54.37 77.65 36.51
N PRO A 492 54.28 78.79 35.79
CA PRO A 492 53.22 79.05 34.82
C PRO A 492 53.68 79.28 33.37
N SER A 493 52.69 79.18 32.48
CA SER A 493 52.53 79.93 31.22
C SER A 493 53.38 79.49 30.01
N ASP A 494 52.73 78.81 29.05
CA ASP A 494 52.37 79.54 27.84
C ASP A 494 51.00 79.05 27.32
N SER A 495 50.19 80.03 26.96
CA SER A 495 48.76 79.99 26.69
C SER A 495 48.49 79.85 25.19
N GLN A 496 47.61 78.93 24.79
CA GLN A 496 46.58 79.25 23.81
C GLN A 496 45.43 78.24 23.86
N ASP A 497 44.28 78.81 24.20
CA ASP A 497 42.95 78.23 24.16
C ASP A 497 42.59 77.72 22.77
N GLU A 498 41.89 76.58 22.72
CA GLU A 498 40.66 76.38 21.93
C GLU A 498 39.83 75.32 22.68
N GLU A 499 38.90 75.80 23.50
CA GLU A 499 37.81 74.99 24.07
C GLU A 499 36.75 74.69 23.00
N ASP A 500 36.19 73.49 23.09
CA ASP A 500 34.77 73.21 22.90
C ASP A 500 34.07 73.64 21.59
N ASN A 501 34.03 72.70 20.64
CA ASN A 501 32.81 72.47 19.85
C ASN A 501 32.40 71.02 20.07
N TRP A 502 31.26 70.82 20.75
CA TRP A 502 30.22 69.79 20.52
C TRP A 502 29.40 69.61 21.80
N LYS A 503 28.63 70.66 22.16
CA LYS A 503 27.45 70.51 23.01
C LYS A 503 26.18 70.71 22.19
N GLU A 504 25.39 69.63 22.14
CA GLU A 504 24.01 69.61 22.63
C GLU A 504 22.92 70.31 21.81
N LYS A 505 21.99 69.49 21.29
CA LYS A 505 20.56 69.77 21.42
C LYS A 505 19.76 68.48 21.46
N GLU A 506 19.36 68.12 22.67
CA GLU A 506 18.27 67.20 22.96
C GLU A 506 16.94 67.71 22.39
N LYS A 507 16.12 66.78 21.88
CA LYS A 507 14.67 66.75 22.12
C LYS A 507 14.12 65.37 21.73
N SER A 508 13.82 64.56 22.73
CA SER A 508 12.91 63.41 22.65
C SER A 508 11.48 63.88 22.29
N PRO A 509 10.57 63.01 21.79
CA PRO A 509 9.97 61.98 22.64
C PRO A 509 9.84 60.58 22.01
N ILE A 510 10.30 59.58 22.76
CA ILE A 510 9.63 58.32 23.17
C ILE A 510 8.58 57.73 22.19
N VAL A 511 8.79 56.48 21.74
CA VAL A 511 8.00 55.24 22.03
C VAL A 511 8.18 54.23 20.83
N GLU A 512 8.68 53.03 21.15
CA GLU A 512 8.74 51.75 20.39
C GLU A 512 9.82 51.54 19.30
N GLU A 513 11.04 51.18 19.74
CA GLU A 513 11.90 50.30 18.94
C GLU A 513 11.67 48.86 19.38
N GLU A 514 11.19 48.04 18.43
CA GLU A 514 10.88 46.63 18.62
C GLU A 514 12.15 45.77 18.73
N ASP A 515 12.24 45.11 19.87
CA ASP A 515 12.81 43.78 20.14
C ASP A 515 13.39 42.98 18.93
N PRO A 516 14.72 42.75 18.83
CA PRO A 516 15.32 41.96 17.75
C PRO A 516 15.15 40.44 17.95
N CYS A 517 14.20 40.00 18.79
CA CYS A 517 13.85 38.60 19.04
C CYS A 517 12.51 38.14 18.41
N LYS A 518 11.95 38.90 17.47
CA LYS A 518 10.61 38.58 16.91
C LYS A 518 10.58 38.30 15.41
N VAL A 519 11.43 37.41 14.92
CA VAL A 519 11.15 36.65 13.69
C VAL A 519 11.66 35.22 13.85
N LEU A 520 10.94 34.38 14.61
CA LEU A 520 10.85 32.92 14.42
C LEU A 520 9.65 32.37 15.20
N ALA A 521 8.44 32.70 14.76
CA ALA A 521 7.30 31.81 14.92
C ALA A 521 6.95 31.31 13.53
N TRP A 522 7.61 30.23 13.11
CA TRP A 522 7.16 29.41 11.99
C TRP A 522 6.73 28.09 12.59
N ASP A 523 5.46 27.80 12.33
CA ASP A 523 4.73 26.62 12.69
C ASP A 523 5.47 25.33 12.34
N ASP A 524 5.18 24.37 13.21
CA ASP A 524 5.30 22.93 13.01
C ASP A 524 4.72 22.51 11.65
N GLY A 525 5.54 21.85 10.84
CA GLY A 525 5.13 21.40 9.50
C GLY A 525 6.26 20.78 8.71
N CYS A 526 6.50 19.49 8.98
CA CYS A 526 7.23 18.59 8.09
C CYS A 526 6.76 18.71 6.63
N GLU A 527 7.67 18.93 5.68
CA GLU A 527 7.93 17.93 4.63
C GLU A 527 9.27 18.16 3.89
N GLU A 528 9.87 17.01 3.58
CA GLU A 528 11.20 16.68 3.06
C GLU A 528 11.26 16.85 1.51
N PRO A 529 12.36 16.53 0.80
CA PRO A 529 13.61 17.28 0.64
C PRO A 529 13.89 17.69 -0.83
N LYS A 530 14.69 18.75 -1.04
CA LYS A 530 15.48 18.94 -2.27
C LYS A 530 16.94 19.19 -1.93
N GLN A 531 17.81 18.37 -2.49
CA GLN A 531 19.25 18.58 -2.66
C GLN A 531 19.58 18.32 -4.14
N PRO A 532 20.77 18.68 -4.66
CA PRO A 532 21.50 19.93 -4.49
C PRO A 532 22.01 20.52 -5.85
N GLU A 533 22.43 21.78 -5.78
CA GLU A 533 23.59 22.44 -6.44
C GLU A 533 24.64 21.54 -7.15
N HIS A 534 25.49 21.95 -8.09
CA HIS A 534 25.80 23.14 -8.89
C HIS A 534 27.06 22.75 -9.70
N VAL A 535 27.17 23.08 -11.00
CA VAL A 535 28.48 23.16 -11.69
C VAL A 535 28.50 24.47 -12.47
N LYS A 536 29.62 25.19 -12.30
CA LYS A 536 29.94 26.56 -12.74
C LYS A 536 30.30 26.63 -14.23
N GLU A 537 30.57 27.87 -14.66
CA GLU A 537 31.08 28.38 -15.95
C GLU A 537 29.96 29.01 -16.81
N GLU A 538 29.98 30.25 -17.26
CA GLU A 538 30.95 31.36 -17.26
C GLU A 538 30.18 32.69 -17.40
N GLU A 539 30.82 33.78 -16.98
CA GLU A 539 30.33 35.15 -16.99
C GLU A 539 30.20 35.71 -18.41
N LYS A 540 29.05 36.32 -18.74
CA LYS A 540 28.99 37.55 -19.53
C LYS A 540 27.86 38.44 -19.03
N GLU A 541 28.27 39.59 -18.51
CA GLU A 541 27.42 40.72 -18.17
C GLU A 541 26.73 41.26 -19.43
N ASP A 542 25.41 41.39 -19.39
CA ASP A 542 24.70 42.45 -20.10
C ASP A 542 23.50 42.89 -19.27
N LYS A 543 23.54 44.16 -18.85
CA LYS A 543 22.46 44.87 -18.16
C LYS A 543 21.28 45.02 -19.11
N VAL A 544 20.15 44.39 -18.79
CA VAL A 544 18.85 44.77 -19.34
C VAL A 544 17.86 44.95 -18.20
N GLU A 545 17.31 46.17 -18.14
CA GLU A 545 16.27 46.63 -17.23
C GLU A 545 15.05 45.70 -17.28
N LYS A 546 14.55 45.33 -16.10
CA LYS A 546 13.43 44.40 -15.95
C LYS A 546 12.12 45.19 -16.01
N GLU A 547 11.53 45.28 -17.20
CA GLU A 547 10.13 45.69 -17.36
C GLU A 547 9.16 44.68 -16.73
N PRO A 548 7.99 45.13 -16.23
CA PRO A 548 7.00 44.26 -15.60
C PRO A 548 6.40 43.27 -16.62
N ALA A 549 6.43 41.99 -16.26
CA ALA A 549 6.01 40.89 -17.10
C ALA A 549 4.56 41.05 -17.61
N LYS A 550 4.40 41.03 -18.94
CA LYS A 550 3.10 40.81 -19.59
C LYS A 550 2.55 39.44 -19.17
N PRO A 551 1.22 39.30 -18.97
CA PRO A 551 0.60 38.01 -18.70
C PRO A 551 0.86 37.07 -19.89
N ARG A 552 1.52 35.95 -19.62
CA ARG A 552 1.81 34.90 -20.60
C ARG A 552 0.51 34.41 -21.24
N THR A 553 0.49 34.29 -22.56
CA THR A 553 -0.64 33.73 -23.30
C THR A 553 -0.78 32.25 -22.97
N ALA A 554 -1.99 31.70 -23.07
CA ALA A 554 -2.27 30.30 -22.74
C ALA A 554 -1.40 29.32 -23.56
N GLU A 555 -1.02 29.70 -24.77
CA GLU A 555 -0.20 28.93 -25.69
C GLU A 555 1.26 28.82 -25.20
N GLU A 556 1.87 29.91 -24.73
CA GLU A 556 3.22 29.89 -24.13
C GLU A 556 3.29 29.05 -22.85
N ILE A 557 2.18 28.98 -22.09
CA ILE A 557 2.09 28.14 -20.89
C ILE A 557 2.03 26.66 -21.27
N LEU A 558 1.34 26.31 -22.35
CA LEU A 558 1.26 24.94 -22.86
C LEU A 558 2.60 24.50 -23.46
N ASP A 559 3.26 25.35 -24.23
CA ASP A 559 4.58 25.05 -24.80
C ASP A 559 5.64 24.89 -23.71
N ALA A 560 5.63 25.76 -22.69
CA ALA A 560 6.52 25.63 -21.53
C ALA A 560 6.25 24.32 -20.75
N ARG A 561 4.98 23.90 -20.67
CA ARG A 561 4.61 22.63 -20.04
C ARG A 561 5.06 21.43 -20.87
N GLN A 562 4.93 21.49 -22.20
CA GLN A 562 5.37 20.44 -23.11
C GLN A 562 6.90 20.31 -23.11
N ALA A 563 7.65 21.42 -23.18
CA ALA A 563 9.11 21.40 -23.09
C ALA A 563 9.60 20.85 -21.74
N ARG A 564 8.89 21.15 -20.64
CA ARG A 564 9.18 20.57 -19.33
C ARG A 564 8.90 19.08 -19.29
N LEU A 565 7.81 18.61 -19.91
CA LEU A 565 7.49 17.18 -20.00
C LEU A 565 8.54 16.43 -20.82
N GLN A 566 8.94 16.96 -21.97
CA GLN A 566 10.00 16.36 -22.79
C GLN A 566 11.33 16.25 -22.03
N ARG A 567 11.73 17.29 -21.29
CA ARG A 567 12.93 17.23 -20.45
C ARG A 567 12.82 16.18 -19.33
N LEU A 568 11.63 16.03 -18.75
CA LEU A 568 11.37 14.96 -17.76
C LEU A 568 11.42 13.57 -18.39
N GLU A 569 10.89 13.40 -19.60
CA GLU A 569 10.97 12.14 -20.34
C GLU A 569 12.41 11.77 -20.68
N GLU A 570 13.23 12.72 -21.10
CA GLU A 570 14.67 12.52 -21.33
C GLU A 570 15.42 12.15 -20.04
N GLN A 571 15.08 12.79 -18.92
CA GLN A 571 15.62 12.45 -17.61
C GLN A 571 15.21 11.03 -17.18
N CYS A 572 13.96 10.63 -17.42
CA CYS A 572 13.48 9.26 -17.16
C CYS A 572 14.19 8.23 -18.03
N LYS A 573 14.42 8.52 -19.33
CA LYS A 573 15.18 7.66 -20.23
C LYS A 573 16.64 7.53 -19.78
N GLY A 574 17.27 8.63 -19.38
CA GLY A 574 18.64 8.64 -18.85
C GLY A 574 18.75 7.87 -17.53
N LEU A 575 17.78 8.01 -16.64
CA LEU A 575 17.70 7.26 -15.38
C LEU A 575 17.52 5.77 -15.66
N PHE A 576 16.62 5.39 -16.57
CA PHE A 576 16.38 4.01 -16.96
C PHE A 576 17.62 3.36 -17.58
N SER A 577 18.33 4.08 -18.46
CA SER A 577 19.60 3.60 -19.04
C SER A 577 20.67 3.39 -17.96
N LYS A 578 20.82 4.33 -17.01
CA LYS A 578 21.73 4.17 -15.88
C LYS A 578 21.32 3.00 -14.99
N MET A 579 20.04 2.83 -14.69
CA MET A 579 19.51 1.73 -13.89
C MET A 579 19.76 0.38 -14.58
N SER A 580 19.54 0.31 -15.88
CA SER A 580 19.84 -0.88 -16.69
C SER A 580 21.34 -1.21 -16.67
N GLN A 581 22.22 -0.21 -16.85
CA GLN A 581 23.67 -0.40 -16.74
C GLN A 581 24.10 -0.84 -15.33
N THR A 582 23.49 -0.29 -14.26
CA THR A 582 23.77 -0.75 -12.90
C THR A 582 23.28 -2.16 -12.64
N SER A 583 22.14 -2.55 -13.22
CA SER A 583 21.62 -3.92 -13.14
C SER A 583 22.56 -4.89 -13.87
N GLN A 584 22.96 -4.58 -15.11
CA GLN A 584 23.91 -5.40 -15.87
C GLN A 584 25.25 -5.52 -15.14
N ARG A 585 25.75 -4.43 -14.55
CA ARG A 585 26.98 -4.47 -13.73
C ARG A 585 26.79 -5.33 -12.48
N SER A 586 25.63 -5.28 -11.83
CA SER A 586 25.30 -6.14 -10.70
C SER A 586 25.28 -7.61 -11.12
N ASP A 587 24.67 -7.94 -12.25
CA ASP A 587 24.60 -9.31 -12.78
C ASP A 587 26.00 -9.86 -13.11
N ILE A 588 26.87 -9.04 -13.72
CA ILE A 588 28.27 -9.39 -13.97
C ILE A 588 29.03 -9.64 -12.66
N ILE A 589 28.84 -8.79 -11.65
CA ILE A 589 29.48 -8.96 -10.35
C ILE A 589 28.96 -10.23 -9.66
N SER A 590 27.65 -10.48 -9.70
CA SER A 590 27.03 -11.68 -9.13
C SER A 590 27.54 -12.96 -9.82
N SER A 591 27.63 -12.97 -11.15
CA SER A 591 28.21 -14.09 -11.92
C SER A 591 29.65 -14.35 -11.49
N ARG A 592 30.46 -13.28 -11.37
CA ARG A 592 31.86 -13.41 -10.95
C ARG A 592 32.01 -13.84 -9.49
N LEU A 593 31.05 -13.50 -8.63
CA LEU A 593 31.05 -13.92 -7.23
C LEU A 593 30.69 -15.41 -7.10
N VAL A 594 29.78 -15.91 -7.95
CA VAL A 594 29.47 -17.35 -8.06
C VAL A 594 30.69 -18.12 -8.57
N GLU A 595 31.35 -17.64 -9.62
CA GLU A 595 32.60 -18.24 -10.12
C GLU A 595 33.70 -18.27 -9.05
N LEU A 596 33.84 -17.21 -8.25
CA LEU A 596 34.79 -17.18 -7.14
C LEU A 596 34.41 -18.13 -5.99
N HIS A 597 33.11 -18.28 -5.69
CA HIS A 597 32.64 -19.27 -4.73
C HIS A 597 32.83 -20.71 -5.24
N GLU A 598 32.74 -20.94 -6.53
CA GLU A 598 33.01 -22.25 -7.13
C GLU A 598 34.52 -22.58 -7.14
N GLN A 599 35.37 -21.58 -7.33
CA GLN A 599 36.84 -21.75 -7.31
C GLN A 599 37.45 -21.84 -5.90
N TYR A 600 36.85 -21.17 -4.90
CA TYR A 600 37.46 -21.02 -3.57
C TYR A 600 36.54 -21.38 -2.39
N GLY A 601 35.30 -21.82 -2.65
CA GLY A 601 34.28 -22.05 -1.61
C GLY A 601 34.31 -23.42 -0.93
N ASP A 602 35.17 -24.36 -1.36
CA ASP A 602 35.17 -25.74 -0.83
C ASP A 602 36.22 -26.01 0.27
N ASP A 603 36.76 -24.96 0.91
CA ASP A 603 37.69 -25.09 2.04
C ASP A 603 37.06 -24.62 3.36
N ARG A 604 35.98 -25.30 3.80
CA ARG A 604 35.56 -25.36 5.22
C ARG A 604 34.38 -26.33 5.47
N LYS A 605 34.69 -27.62 5.59
CA LYS A 605 33.94 -28.54 6.48
C LYS A 605 34.87 -29.02 7.60
N PRO A 606 34.55 -28.79 8.88
CA PRO A 606 35.27 -29.44 9.97
C PRO A 606 34.79 -30.90 10.08
N LYS A 607 35.71 -31.85 9.85
CA LYS A 607 35.56 -33.26 10.19
C LYS A 607 35.60 -33.41 11.72
N ALA A 608 34.56 -34.00 12.30
CA ALA A 608 34.61 -34.59 13.63
C ALA A 608 34.83 -36.11 13.49
N GLU A 609 35.90 -36.55 14.15
CA GLU A 609 36.37 -37.90 14.53
C GLU A 609 35.25 -38.87 14.98
N LYS A 610 35.34 -40.21 14.99
CA LYS A 610 36.42 -41.22 14.93
C LYS A 610 35.73 -42.60 14.82
N GLY A 611 36.44 -43.61 14.29
CA GLY A 611 36.05 -45.02 14.41
C GLY A 611 36.86 -45.90 13.45
N ASP A 612 37.82 -46.62 14.01
CA ASP A 612 38.85 -47.45 13.37
C ASP A 612 38.30 -48.60 12.51
N GLU A 613 38.99 -48.94 11.41
CA GLU A 613 39.64 -50.26 11.25
C GLU A 613 40.50 -50.31 9.98
N MET A 614 41.68 -50.92 10.17
CA MET A 614 42.71 -51.27 9.20
C MET A 614 42.15 -52.19 8.10
N ASP A 615 42.56 -51.97 6.83
CA ASP A 615 43.20 -53.04 6.04
C ASP A 615 43.76 -52.54 4.71
N ASP A 616 44.76 -53.30 4.27
CA ASP A 616 45.69 -53.18 3.15
C ASP A 616 45.12 -52.78 1.78
N ALA A 617 45.89 -51.99 1.03
CA ALA A 617 46.62 -52.46 -0.16
C ALA A 617 47.04 -51.31 -1.10
N ALA A 618 48.32 -51.33 -1.45
CA ALA A 618 48.97 -50.40 -2.36
C ALA A 618 48.71 -50.74 -3.84
N ALA A 619 48.31 -49.72 -4.63
CA ALA A 619 48.63 -49.50 -6.06
C ALA A 619 48.03 -48.12 -6.42
N GLY A 620 48.75 -47.08 -6.81
CA GLY A 620 49.76 -47.04 -7.85
C GLY A 620 49.13 -46.66 -9.19
N ARG A 621 48.86 -45.37 -9.45
CA ARG A 621 49.06 -44.71 -10.77
C ARG A 621 48.74 -43.22 -10.74
N THR A 622 49.75 -42.45 -11.13
CA THR A 622 49.79 -41.01 -11.37
C THR A 622 49.64 -40.71 -12.86
N LEU A 623 48.95 -39.59 -13.18
CA LEU A 623 49.04 -38.74 -14.39
C LEU A 623 48.56 -39.39 -15.71
N LYS A 624 47.82 -38.75 -16.62
CA LYS A 624 47.58 -37.34 -16.97
C LYS A 624 46.36 -37.31 -17.92
N VAL A 625 45.47 -36.31 -17.80
CA VAL A 625 44.39 -36.04 -18.77
C VAL A 625 44.78 -34.80 -19.58
N ASP A 626 44.86 -34.96 -20.90
CA ASP A 626 44.75 -33.88 -21.87
C ASP A 626 43.34 -33.91 -22.48
N THR A 627 42.91 -32.74 -22.98
CA THR A 627 41.79 -32.45 -23.91
C THR A 627 40.38 -32.24 -23.32
N THR A 628 40.02 -30.96 -23.14
CA THR A 628 38.63 -30.46 -23.32
C THR A 628 38.66 -29.00 -23.81
N GLU A 629 39.01 -28.78 -25.07
CA GLU A 629 38.76 -27.50 -25.77
C GLU A 629 37.56 -27.57 -26.75
N ASP A 630 36.94 -28.73 -26.96
CA ASP A 630 35.83 -28.88 -27.93
C ASP A 630 34.41 -28.69 -27.34
N ALA A 631 34.27 -28.37 -26.04
CA ALA A 631 32.95 -28.19 -25.42
C ALA A 631 32.41 -26.74 -25.49
N ALA A 632 33.28 -25.75 -25.75
CA ALA A 632 32.89 -24.33 -25.73
C ALA A 632 32.19 -23.87 -27.02
N ALA A 633 32.49 -24.49 -28.17
CA ALA A 633 31.90 -24.11 -29.47
C ALA A 633 30.46 -24.62 -29.66
N ALA A 634 30.03 -25.66 -28.93
CA ALA A 634 28.68 -26.20 -29.03
C ALA A 634 27.64 -25.42 -28.18
N GLN A 635 28.09 -24.61 -27.21
CA GLN A 635 27.20 -23.82 -26.35
C GLN A 635 26.82 -22.46 -26.96
N THR A 636 27.66 -21.89 -27.82
CA THR A 636 27.38 -20.59 -28.45
C THR A 636 26.34 -20.68 -29.57
N SER A 637 26.36 -21.75 -30.38
CA SER A 637 25.35 -21.99 -31.43
C SER A 637 23.92 -22.17 -30.89
N LYS A 638 23.77 -22.59 -29.64
CA LYS A 638 22.46 -22.84 -29.01
C LYS A 638 21.85 -21.58 -28.38
N ALA A 639 22.69 -20.57 -28.12
CA ALA A 639 22.25 -19.26 -27.65
C ALA A 639 21.66 -18.44 -28.82
N ASP A 640 22.30 -18.49 -30.00
CA ASP A 640 21.83 -17.77 -31.18
C ASP A 640 20.47 -18.31 -31.70
N GLU A 641 20.27 -19.64 -31.69
CA GLU A 641 18.95 -20.24 -32.05
C GLU A 641 17.84 -19.88 -31.04
N MET A 642 18.20 -19.58 -29.79
CA MET A 642 17.25 -19.21 -28.75
C MET A 642 16.87 -17.74 -28.84
N GLU A 643 17.78 -16.84 -29.24
CA GLU A 643 17.45 -15.44 -29.53
C GLU A 643 16.52 -15.32 -30.75
N ASP A 644 16.76 -16.06 -31.83
CA ASP A 644 15.86 -16.07 -32.99
C ASP A 644 14.45 -16.61 -32.64
N ALA A 645 14.38 -17.62 -31.76
CA ALA A 645 13.11 -18.17 -31.28
C ALA A 645 12.34 -17.19 -30.37
N ILE A 646 13.05 -16.40 -29.56
CA ILE A 646 12.44 -15.36 -28.70
C ILE A 646 11.94 -14.20 -29.57
N THR A 647 12.72 -13.76 -30.54
CA THR A 647 12.36 -12.66 -31.44
C THR A 647 11.16 -13.01 -32.31
N GLY A 648 11.08 -14.27 -32.79
CA GLY A 648 9.93 -14.78 -33.52
C GLY A 648 8.66 -14.96 -32.65
N ARG A 649 8.80 -15.13 -31.33
CA ARG A 649 7.66 -15.15 -30.39
C ARG A 649 7.13 -13.76 -30.10
N ILE A 650 8.01 -12.76 -29.96
CA ILE A 650 7.62 -11.35 -29.75
C ILE A 650 6.83 -10.83 -30.96
N ALA A 651 7.30 -11.12 -32.18
CA ALA A 651 6.57 -10.73 -33.40
C ALA A 651 5.18 -11.40 -33.51
N LYS A 652 5.00 -12.60 -32.95
CA LYS A 652 3.69 -13.28 -32.89
C LYS A 652 2.78 -12.71 -31.82
N THR A 653 3.31 -12.24 -30.69
CA THR A 653 2.50 -11.59 -29.65
C THR A 653 2.00 -10.23 -30.10
N ASP A 654 2.84 -9.45 -30.80
CA ASP A 654 2.45 -8.15 -31.34
C ASP A 654 1.32 -8.28 -32.39
N ALA A 655 1.38 -9.32 -33.24
CA ALA A 655 0.31 -9.62 -34.20
C ALA A 655 -1.01 -10.07 -33.55
N ILE A 656 -0.95 -10.69 -32.36
CA ILE A 656 -2.14 -11.08 -31.60
C ILE A 656 -2.75 -9.86 -30.89
N ASP A 657 -1.91 -8.97 -30.35
CA ASP A 657 -2.37 -7.74 -29.70
C ASP A 657 -3.00 -6.77 -30.72
N ASP A 658 -2.46 -6.67 -31.94
CA ASP A 658 -3.07 -5.92 -33.04
C ASP A 658 -4.44 -6.52 -33.45
N ALA A 659 -4.56 -7.86 -33.47
CA ALA A 659 -5.81 -8.54 -33.79
C ALA A 659 -6.87 -8.38 -32.69
N ILE A 660 -6.47 -8.38 -31.42
CA ILE A 660 -7.38 -8.14 -30.27
C ILE A 660 -7.84 -6.68 -30.29
N THR A 661 -6.93 -5.74 -30.51
CA THR A 661 -7.25 -4.31 -30.57
C THR A 661 -8.19 -4.00 -31.74
N GLY A 662 -7.97 -4.63 -32.90
CA GLY A 662 -8.90 -4.54 -34.03
C GLY A 662 -10.30 -5.08 -33.72
N ARG A 663 -10.39 -6.17 -32.94
CA ARG A 663 -11.67 -6.79 -32.58
C ARG A 663 -12.47 -5.97 -31.56
N ILE A 664 -11.79 -5.38 -30.58
CA ILE A 664 -12.40 -4.48 -29.59
C ILE A 664 -12.93 -3.20 -30.26
N LEU A 665 -12.20 -2.67 -31.25
CA LEU A 665 -12.66 -1.53 -32.04
C LEU A 665 -13.90 -1.87 -32.90
N THR A 666 -14.02 -3.09 -33.44
CA THR A 666 -15.21 -3.51 -34.17
C THR A 666 -16.43 -3.72 -33.26
N GLU A 667 -16.26 -4.34 -32.08
CA GLU A 667 -17.37 -4.51 -31.12
C GLU A 667 -17.89 -3.18 -30.56
N ALA A 668 -17.01 -2.20 -30.34
CA ALA A 668 -17.40 -0.87 -29.89
C ALA A 668 -18.23 -0.09 -30.93
N ILE A 669 -18.02 -0.34 -32.23
CA ILE A 669 -18.78 0.30 -33.30
C ILE A 669 -20.18 -0.32 -33.42
N ASP A 670 -20.30 -1.64 -33.26
CA ASP A 670 -21.59 -2.34 -33.33
C ASP A 670 -22.52 -1.95 -32.15
N ASP A 671 -22.01 -1.83 -30.92
CA ASP A 671 -22.80 -1.38 -29.76
C ASP A 671 -23.29 0.07 -29.90
N THR A 672 -22.55 0.93 -30.60
CA THR A 672 -22.95 2.33 -30.83
C THR A 672 -24.05 2.45 -31.89
N THR A 673 -24.16 1.47 -32.81
CA THR A 673 -25.23 1.45 -33.83
C THR A 673 -26.54 0.84 -33.31
N ALA A 674 -26.47 -0.13 -32.39
CA ALA A 674 -27.65 -0.71 -31.75
C ALA A 674 -28.38 0.25 -30.78
N GLY A 675 -27.65 1.19 -30.16
CA GLY A 675 -28.22 2.19 -29.27
C GLY A 675 -29.00 3.33 -29.95
N ARG A 676 -28.91 3.47 -31.28
CA ARG A 676 -29.53 4.58 -32.03
C ARG A 676 -30.90 4.25 -32.63
N THR A 677 -31.29 2.98 -32.69
CA THR A 677 -32.56 2.53 -33.30
C THR A 677 -33.73 2.41 -32.31
N THR A 678 -33.50 2.59 -31.00
CA THR A 678 -34.54 2.42 -29.97
C THR A 678 -35.10 3.75 -29.43
N ALA A 679 -34.65 4.90 -29.94
CA ALA A 679 -35.07 6.21 -29.45
C ALA A 679 -36.20 6.90 -30.25
N ASP A 680 -36.72 6.29 -31.33
CA ASP A 680 -37.63 6.97 -32.27
C ASP A 680 -39.06 6.39 -32.35
N GLU A 681 -39.46 5.46 -31.46
CA GLU A 681 -40.80 4.83 -31.51
C GLU A 681 -41.76 5.17 -30.35
N THR A 682 -41.46 6.15 -29.49
CA THR A 682 -42.39 6.60 -28.44
C THR A 682 -42.63 8.11 -28.46
N SER A 683 -43.31 8.57 -29.50
CA SER A 683 -44.05 9.84 -29.50
C SER A 683 -45.21 9.78 -30.49
N THR A 684 -46.31 9.17 -30.04
CA THR A 684 -47.69 9.43 -30.50
C THR A 684 -48.66 9.07 -29.39
#